data_AF-A0AAJ5VNL5-F1
#
_entry.id   AF-A0AAJ5VNL5-F1
#
_cell.length_a   1.000
_cell.length_b   1.000
_cell.length_c   1.000
_cell.angle_alpha   90.00
_cell.angle_beta   90.00
_cell.angle_gamma   90.00
#
_symmetry.space_group_name_H-M   'P 1'
#
loop_
_entity.id
_entity.type
_entity.pdbx_description
1 polymer ?
#
loop_
_entity_poly.entity_id
_entity_poly.type
_entity_poly.pdbx_seq_one_letter_code
_entity_poly.pdbx_strand_id
1 'polypeptide(L)'
;MHERKSKRWLTQAVAAGAVAAGTLAFLPAPAQAQGAPPHDAGLQADFAAAAASYGVPTSVLMAVTHEESGWRWHKGYSESGGYGLADLTDVTADMLVDGDAGAGGRADLAAMVDKPELHTLRKAAKLTGIPAARLRTDRRANLDGAAALLASHQKSLKAEASKDPADWTGAVAEYSGLKDEKAARGYVDNVFRIIRSGASLRQSDGNTVRLAADPSARPAAGRLAGLKLRTTAAAPDAECPASLSCAFDPVPIAANGQVSDRPANGIAIDRIVLHTAEGSFASAKQSLSAPGAVSGAHYLMDTDGTTTQLMANKDLAFAVGNYHYNLHSVSIEQAGFTARGADWYTDAVYQRTAELVKYLAERYDVPLDRQHVLGHDNVPGSLDSNLAAQHWDKGTAWDWNRFMRLLGAPTDAGTRGVGKAGSVVTIAPKFGTSAEQTYTVCPADDPSGATPACAKVPQPSNSLFVRTAPAADAPLFLDPVVHPGDQAGTDAISDWSDRVQAGQQFVVAGREGDWTAIWYGGQKGWIYNPGGRNTIPAKGVKVIKTRGTTAAPVYGQAYPEASEYPAGLSPSTQKPLTAANYGIPVGQAYVADQPPTPADDYFKSGGEVVTGSRTYYQVQFNHRTIYVNSADVTATPAC
;
A
#
# COMPACT_ATOMS: atom_id res chain seq x y z
N MET A 1 -0.36 71.82 46.87
CA MET A 1 -0.80 70.45 46.55
C MET A 1 0.23 69.49 47.16
N HIS A 2 0.19 69.13 48.45
CA HIS A 2 -0.81 68.24 49.11
C HIS A 2 -1.12 67.03 48.24
N GLU A 3 -0.82 65.76 48.58
CA GLU A 3 -0.41 65.09 49.84
C GLU A 3 0.30 63.75 49.48
N ARG A 4 1.47 63.41 50.06
CA ARG A 4 1.75 62.54 51.25
C ARG A 4 1.38 61.04 51.07
N LYS A 5 2.05 60.02 51.66
CA LYS A 5 3.32 59.81 52.39
C LYS A 5 3.46 58.29 52.67
N SER A 6 4.71 57.86 52.84
CA SER A 6 5.29 56.66 53.51
C SER A 6 4.53 55.93 54.64
N LYS A 7 4.86 54.62 54.84
CA LYS A 7 5.44 53.94 56.05
C LYS A 7 5.06 52.43 56.05
N ARG A 8 5.99 51.46 56.08
CA ARG A 8 6.66 50.79 57.24
C ARG A 8 5.71 50.30 58.35
N TRP A 9 5.94 49.08 58.86
CA TRP A 9 5.99 48.53 60.26
C TRP A 9 6.41 47.02 60.14
N LEU A 10 7.47 46.45 60.77
CA LEU A 10 7.72 46.03 62.19
C LEU A 10 6.52 45.26 62.80
N THR A 11 6.58 44.13 63.53
CA THR A 11 7.64 43.44 64.32
C THR A 11 7.16 42.07 64.85
N GLN A 12 8.14 41.22 65.18
CA GLN A 12 8.28 40.12 66.18
C GLN A 12 7.21 39.86 67.28
N ALA A 13 7.04 38.56 67.63
CA ALA A 13 7.08 37.92 68.98
C ALA A 13 6.60 36.45 68.85
N VAL A 14 7.36 35.37 69.09
CA VAL A 14 7.97 34.76 70.32
C VAL A 14 6.98 34.34 71.41
N ALA A 15 6.98 33.02 71.69
CA ALA A 15 6.83 32.28 72.97
C ALA A 15 5.88 31.09 72.78
N ALA A 16 6.01 29.92 73.40
CA ALA A 16 7.02 29.21 74.20
C ALA A 16 6.37 27.85 74.53
N GLY A 17 7.14 26.78 74.73
CA GLY A 17 6.58 25.53 75.29
C GLY A 17 7.36 24.27 74.96
N ALA A 18 8.50 24.08 75.63
CA ALA A 18 9.16 22.79 75.75
C ALA A 18 8.70 22.10 77.05
N VAL A 19 8.50 20.78 77.05
CA VAL A 19 8.80 19.73 78.08
C VAL A 19 8.39 18.38 77.44
N ALA A 20 9.33 17.54 76.99
CA ALA A 20 9.88 16.33 77.66
C ALA A 20 8.81 15.28 78.03
N ALA A 21 8.93 13.95 77.89
CA ALA A 21 10.03 13.04 77.60
C ALA A 21 9.41 11.69 77.16
N GLY A 22 10.17 10.82 76.48
CA GLY A 22 9.74 9.46 76.20
C GLY A 22 10.59 8.73 75.17
N THR A 23 11.78 8.28 75.58
CA THR A 23 12.63 7.35 74.83
C THR A 23 11.95 6.00 74.65
N LEU A 24 11.84 5.51 73.41
CA LEU A 24 11.78 4.07 73.08
C LEU A 24 12.37 3.88 71.67
N ALA A 25 13.44 3.09 71.62
CA ALA A 25 14.18 2.75 70.41
C ALA A 25 13.35 1.85 69.47
N PHE A 26 13.38 2.12 68.17
CA PHE A 26 13.03 1.15 67.13
C PHE A 26 14.11 1.13 66.04
N LEU A 27 14.52 -0.09 65.71
CA LEU A 27 15.51 -0.53 64.73
C LEU A 27 15.17 -0.04 63.30
N PRO A 28 16.14 0.03 62.37
CA PRO A 28 15.87 0.37 60.98
C PRO A 28 15.04 -0.75 60.32
N ALA A 29 13.82 -0.42 59.89
CA ALA A 29 13.08 -1.29 59.01
C ALA A 29 13.77 -1.31 57.62
N PRO A 30 13.93 -2.48 56.97
CA PRO A 30 14.41 -2.52 55.61
C PRO A 30 13.33 -1.86 54.74
N ALA A 31 13.69 -0.80 54.03
CA ALA A 31 12.86 -0.31 52.94
C ALA A 31 12.77 -1.45 51.93
N GLN A 32 11.63 -2.16 51.93
CA GLN A 32 11.27 -3.05 50.83
C GLN A 32 11.18 -2.20 49.58
N ALA A 33 12.19 -2.31 48.72
CA ALA A 33 12.09 -1.90 47.34
C ALA A 33 10.95 -2.70 46.72
N GLN A 34 9.76 -2.10 46.66
CA GLN A 34 8.70 -2.56 45.77
C GLN A 34 9.26 -2.39 44.36
N GLY A 35 9.63 -3.51 43.75
CA GLY A 35 10.13 -3.54 42.39
C GLY A 35 9.12 -2.84 41.49
N ALA A 36 9.52 -1.69 40.96
CA ALA A 36 8.88 -1.14 39.77
C ALA A 36 8.88 -2.24 38.71
N PRO A 37 7.78 -2.43 37.94
CA PRO A 37 7.82 -3.30 36.78
C PRO A 37 9.00 -2.88 35.90
N PRO A 38 9.75 -3.82 35.28
CA PRO A 38 10.93 -3.47 34.52
C PRO A 38 10.53 -2.48 33.42
N HIS A 39 11.10 -1.28 33.47
CA HIS A 39 11.04 -0.36 32.36
C HIS A 39 11.62 -1.09 31.14
N ASP A 40 10.80 -1.26 30.09
CA ASP A 40 11.23 -1.79 28.80
C ASP A 40 12.53 -1.08 28.40
N ALA A 41 13.61 -1.84 28.32
CA ALA A 41 14.80 -1.33 27.67
C ALA A 41 14.38 -0.94 26.25
N GLY A 42 14.71 0.28 25.80
CA GLY A 42 14.27 0.78 24.48
C GLY A 42 14.69 -0.17 23.34
N LEU A 43 14.10 -0.04 22.15
CA LEU A 43 14.31 -0.98 21.02
C LEU A 43 15.80 -1.22 20.71
N GLN A 44 16.68 -0.23 20.90
CA GLN A 44 18.13 -0.40 20.77
C GLN A 44 18.70 -1.50 21.70
N ALA A 45 18.23 -1.57 22.95
CA ALA A 45 18.64 -2.56 23.93
C ALA A 45 18.00 -3.93 23.65
N ASP A 46 16.78 -3.96 23.13
CA ASP A 46 16.15 -5.21 22.66
C ASP A 46 16.97 -5.84 21.53
N PHE A 47 17.40 -5.05 20.55
CA PHE A 47 18.33 -5.51 19.52
C PHE A 47 19.61 -6.06 20.11
N ALA A 48 20.26 -5.31 21.00
CA ALA A 48 21.53 -5.71 21.59
C ALA A 48 21.41 -7.03 22.36
N ALA A 49 20.37 -7.19 23.16
CA ALA A 49 20.20 -8.41 23.94
C ALA A 49 19.66 -9.58 23.10
N ALA A 50 18.88 -9.37 22.02
CA ALA A 50 18.44 -10.47 21.14
C ALA A 50 19.64 -11.00 20.34
N ALA A 51 20.43 -10.08 19.77
CA ALA A 51 21.70 -10.38 19.16
C ALA A 51 22.63 -11.18 20.10
N ALA A 52 22.78 -10.74 21.35
CA ALA A 52 23.60 -11.44 22.34
C ALA A 52 23.08 -12.84 22.69
N SER A 53 21.77 -13.01 22.88
CA SER A 53 21.16 -14.31 23.25
C SER A 53 21.39 -15.40 22.20
N TYR A 54 21.48 -15.03 20.92
CA TYR A 54 21.64 -15.98 19.82
C TYR A 54 22.99 -15.86 19.11
N GLY A 55 23.91 -15.05 19.65
CA GLY A 55 25.27 -14.88 19.12
C GLY A 55 25.34 -14.24 17.72
N VAL A 56 24.33 -13.46 17.34
CA VAL A 56 24.27 -12.73 16.06
C VAL A 56 24.89 -11.34 16.24
N PRO A 57 25.67 -10.78 15.29
CA PRO A 57 26.09 -9.40 15.34
C PRO A 57 24.88 -8.46 15.38
N THR A 58 24.87 -7.50 16.30
CA THR A 58 23.76 -6.54 16.42
C THR A 58 23.54 -5.76 15.12
N SER A 59 24.61 -5.44 14.37
CA SER A 59 24.51 -4.78 13.07
C SER A 59 23.79 -5.61 12.02
N VAL A 60 23.97 -6.95 12.02
CA VAL A 60 23.28 -7.86 11.10
C VAL A 60 21.80 -7.94 11.45
N LEU A 61 21.46 -8.19 12.72
CA LEU A 61 20.06 -8.25 13.15
C LEU A 61 19.32 -6.93 12.91
N MET A 62 19.97 -5.80 13.21
CA MET A 62 19.43 -4.48 12.92
C MET A 62 19.28 -4.27 11.41
N ALA A 63 20.28 -4.55 10.58
CA ALA A 63 20.15 -4.31 9.15
C ALA A 63 19.11 -5.20 8.46
N VAL A 64 18.99 -6.48 8.87
CA VAL A 64 17.92 -7.39 8.40
C VAL A 64 16.54 -6.85 8.76
N THR A 65 16.30 -6.52 10.02
CA THR A 65 14.99 -5.98 10.44
C THR A 65 14.70 -4.57 9.91
N HIS A 66 15.75 -3.80 9.55
CA HIS A 66 15.60 -2.55 8.83
C HIS A 66 15.15 -2.80 7.40
N GLU A 67 15.73 -3.79 6.73
CA GLU A 67 15.29 -4.19 5.39
C GLU A 67 13.84 -4.67 5.42
N GLU A 68 13.44 -5.47 6.40
CA GLU A 68 12.06 -6.00 6.49
C GLU A 68 11.00 -4.93 6.80
N SER A 69 11.25 -4.05 7.78
CA SER A 69 10.22 -3.15 8.31
C SER A 69 10.68 -1.69 8.49
N GLY A 70 11.95 -1.39 8.24
CA GLY A 70 12.56 -0.10 8.59
C GLY A 70 12.64 0.14 10.10
N TRP A 71 12.68 -0.92 10.93
CA TRP A 71 12.57 -0.88 12.40
C TRP A 71 11.26 -0.32 12.95
N ARG A 72 10.17 -0.56 12.24
CA ARG A 72 8.84 -0.15 12.67
C ARG A 72 8.10 -1.42 13.14
N TRP A 73 7.41 -1.36 14.29
CA TRP A 73 6.74 -2.51 14.89
C TRP A 73 5.24 -2.46 14.63
N HIS A 74 4.67 -3.41 13.89
CA HIS A 74 3.23 -3.43 13.60
C HIS A 74 2.43 -4.42 14.44
N LYS A 75 1.14 -4.10 14.62
CA LYS A 75 0.13 -5.01 15.18
C LYS A 75 -0.67 -5.58 14.02
N GLY A 76 -0.86 -6.90 14.00
CA GLY A 76 -1.45 -7.57 12.83
C GLY A 76 -0.36 -8.08 11.88
N TYR A 77 -0.72 -8.32 10.63
CA TYR A 77 0.17 -8.88 9.62
C TYR A 77 0.35 -7.92 8.43
N SER A 78 1.50 -7.98 7.76
CA SER A 78 1.76 -7.29 6.48
C SER A 78 1.06 -8.01 5.32
N GLU A 79 1.08 -7.45 4.10
CA GLU A 79 0.56 -8.13 2.89
C GLU A 79 1.25 -9.48 2.64
N SER A 80 2.46 -9.67 3.19
CA SER A 80 3.18 -10.94 3.14
C SER A 80 2.68 -11.99 4.15
N GLY A 81 1.78 -11.59 5.06
CA GLY A 81 1.38 -12.37 6.24
C GLY A 81 2.44 -12.38 7.35
N GLY A 82 3.44 -11.50 7.27
CA GLY A 82 4.51 -11.35 8.26
C GLY A 82 4.09 -10.55 9.49
N TYR A 83 4.79 -10.73 10.61
CA TYR A 83 4.49 -10.09 11.89
C TYR A 83 5.72 -9.43 12.53
N GLY A 84 5.53 -8.23 13.08
CA GLY A 84 6.51 -7.52 13.89
C GLY A 84 7.69 -6.94 13.10
N LEU A 85 8.74 -6.51 13.81
CA LEU A 85 9.92 -5.85 13.22
C LEU A 85 10.66 -6.68 12.18
N ALA A 86 10.52 -7.99 12.27
CA ALA A 86 11.25 -8.97 11.48
C ALA A 86 10.38 -9.64 10.40
N ASP A 87 9.15 -9.16 10.21
CA ASP A 87 8.16 -9.68 9.24
C ASP A 87 8.02 -11.21 9.28
N LEU A 88 7.95 -11.79 10.49
CA LEU A 88 7.88 -13.24 10.66
C LEU A 88 6.53 -13.78 10.16
N THR A 89 6.51 -14.39 8.98
CA THR A 89 5.33 -14.93 8.29
C THR A 89 4.60 -16.05 9.05
N ASP A 90 3.26 -15.95 9.11
CA ASP A 90 2.34 -17.02 9.51
C ASP A 90 0.97 -16.85 8.82
N VAL A 91 0.91 -17.19 7.54
CA VAL A 91 -0.29 -17.02 6.70
C VAL A 91 -1.44 -17.95 7.15
N THR A 92 -2.68 -17.44 7.17
CA THR A 92 -3.89 -18.22 7.46
C THR A 92 -4.85 -18.28 6.27
N ALA A 93 -5.85 -19.17 6.33
CA ALA A 93 -6.83 -19.31 5.25
C ALA A 93 -7.69 -18.04 5.11
N ASP A 94 -8.05 -17.40 6.22
CA ASP A 94 -8.82 -16.15 6.23
C ASP A 94 -8.07 -15.02 5.50
N MET A 95 -6.74 -14.93 5.65
CA MET A 95 -5.92 -13.95 4.93
C MET A 95 -6.01 -14.11 3.40
N LEU A 96 -6.19 -15.34 2.90
CA LEU A 96 -6.33 -15.60 1.46
C LEU A 96 -7.76 -15.32 0.96
N VAL A 97 -8.75 -15.36 1.85
CA VAL A 97 -10.16 -15.06 1.54
C VAL A 97 -10.39 -13.54 1.51
N ASP A 98 -9.82 -12.82 2.47
CA ASP A 98 -10.00 -11.38 2.67
C ASP A 98 -8.98 -10.52 1.90
N GLY A 99 -7.89 -11.10 1.38
CA GLY A 99 -6.85 -10.39 0.62
C GLY A 99 -7.24 -10.05 -0.83
N ASP A 100 -6.33 -9.36 -1.53
CA ASP A 100 -6.45 -8.74 -2.87
C ASP A 100 -6.98 -9.66 -3.97
N ALA A 101 -6.87 -10.97 -3.76
CA ALA A 101 -7.28 -11.98 -4.72
C ALA A 101 -8.72 -12.48 -4.52
N GLY A 102 -9.37 -12.20 -3.38
CA GLY A 102 -10.73 -12.66 -3.08
C GLY A 102 -10.94 -14.16 -3.32
N ALA A 103 -10.11 -15.04 -2.73
CA ALA A 103 -10.13 -16.48 -3.00
C ALA A 103 -11.26 -17.26 -2.29
N GLY A 104 -12.32 -16.56 -1.84
CA GLY A 104 -13.47 -17.17 -1.18
C GLY A 104 -14.11 -18.28 -2.02
N GLY A 105 -14.27 -19.47 -1.42
CA GLY A 105 -14.92 -20.62 -2.06
C GLY A 105 -13.98 -21.58 -2.82
N ARG A 106 -12.65 -21.40 -2.76
CA ARG A 106 -11.70 -22.38 -3.30
C ARG A 106 -11.49 -23.57 -2.34
N ALA A 107 -11.59 -24.78 -2.88
CA ALA A 107 -11.47 -26.02 -2.08
C ALA A 107 -10.04 -26.35 -1.61
N ASP A 108 -9.01 -25.66 -2.14
CA ASP A 108 -7.59 -25.94 -1.89
C ASP A 108 -6.90 -24.98 -0.92
N LEU A 109 -7.63 -24.01 -0.36
CA LEU A 109 -7.09 -22.98 0.55
C LEU A 109 -6.30 -23.57 1.73
N ALA A 110 -6.83 -24.63 2.37
CA ALA A 110 -6.18 -25.28 3.50
C ALA A 110 -4.81 -25.88 3.15
N ALA A 111 -4.67 -26.46 1.95
CA ALA A 111 -3.40 -27.03 1.49
C ALA A 111 -2.39 -25.97 1.04
N MET A 112 -2.87 -24.79 0.63
CA MET A 112 -2.02 -23.66 0.28
C MET A 112 -1.35 -23.05 1.52
N VAL A 113 -2.11 -22.89 2.60
CA VAL A 113 -1.59 -22.24 3.80
C VAL A 113 -0.58 -23.09 4.56
N ASP A 114 -0.67 -24.42 4.55
CA ASP A 114 0.18 -25.33 5.34
C ASP A 114 1.66 -25.39 4.93
N LYS A 115 2.09 -24.60 3.95
CA LYS A 115 3.45 -24.64 3.41
C LYS A 115 4.46 -24.03 4.38
N PRO A 116 5.57 -24.74 4.70
CA PRO A 116 6.56 -24.27 5.68
C PRO A 116 7.16 -22.89 5.38
N GLU A 117 7.23 -22.52 4.10
CA GLU A 117 7.77 -21.27 3.58
C GLU A 117 6.95 -20.04 3.99
N LEU A 118 5.67 -20.24 4.29
CA LEU A 118 4.70 -19.22 4.73
C LEU A 118 4.65 -19.08 6.27
N HIS A 119 5.49 -19.83 6.99
CA HIS A 119 5.38 -20.03 8.44
C HIS A 119 6.71 -19.85 9.18
N THR A 120 7.48 -18.82 8.83
CA THR A 120 8.76 -18.52 9.52
C THR A 120 8.55 -18.23 11.00
N LEU A 121 7.42 -17.64 11.40
CA LEU A 121 7.05 -17.42 12.80
C LEU A 121 6.89 -18.74 13.58
N ARG A 122 6.27 -19.76 12.98
CA ARG A 122 6.13 -21.08 13.61
C ARG A 122 7.48 -21.75 13.80
N LYS A 123 8.40 -21.57 12.83
CA LYS A 123 9.79 -22.04 12.96
C LYS A 123 10.51 -21.29 14.08
N ALA A 124 10.39 -19.97 14.15
CA ALA A 124 10.95 -19.16 15.23
C ALA A 124 10.42 -19.59 16.61
N ALA A 125 9.12 -19.90 16.73
CA ALA A 125 8.52 -20.40 17.97
C ALA A 125 9.19 -21.69 18.45
N LYS A 126 9.46 -22.63 17.53
CA LYS A 126 10.16 -23.88 17.83
C LYS A 126 11.61 -23.66 18.25
N LEU A 127 12.31 -22.74 17.57
CA LEU A 127 13.73 -22.46 17.84
C LEU A 127 13.95 -21.75 19.19
N THR A 128 13.03 -20.86 19.56
CA THR A 128 13.13 -20.04 20.77
C THR A 128 12.44 -20.65 21.98
N GLY A 129 11.47 -21.55 21.77
CA GLY A 129 10.54 -22.00 22.80
C GLY A 129 9.48 -20.96 23.17
N ILE A 130 9.47 -19.81 22.51
CA ILE A 130 8.51 -18.73 22.74
C ILE A 130 7.19 -19.08 22.03
N PRO A 131 6.02 -18.95 22.70
CA PRO A 131 4.73 -19.17 22.05
C PRO A 131 4.52 -18.27 20.83
N ALA A 132 3.93 -18.80 19.75
CA ALA A 132 3.66 -18.04 18.52
C ALA A 132 2.87 -16.74 18.79
N ALA A 133 1.90 -16.76 19.70
CA ALA A 133 1.15 -15.56 20.10
C ALA A 133 2.06 -14.44 20.64
N ARG A 134 3.10 -14.78 21.40
CA ARG A 134 4.09 -13.82 21.89
C ARG A 134 4.97 -13.32 20.76
N LEU A 135 5.44 -14.17 19.84
CA LEU A 135 6.22 -13.71 18.67
C LEU A 135 5.45 -12.73 17.78
N ARG A 136 4.11 -12.86 17.71
CA ARG A 136 3.23 -11.94 16.97
C ARG A 136 3.04 -10.58 17.65
N THR A 137 3.16 -10.50 18.97
CA THR A 137 2.65 -9.35 19.75
C THR A 137 3.69 -8.69 20.64
N ASP A 138 4.82 -9.34 20.89
CA ASP A 138 5.89 -8.87 21.76
C ASP A 138 7.15 -8.57 20.95
N ARG A 139 7.57 -7.30 21.02
CA ARG A 139 8.70 -6.75 20.28
C ARG A 139 9.99 -7.53 20.51
N ARG A 140 10.30 -7.78 21.78
CA ARG A 140 11.52 -8.46 22.16
C ARG A 140 11.51 -9.91 21.70
N ALA A 141 10.39 -10.59 21.89
CA ALA A 141 10.20 -11.96 21.49
C ALA A 141 10.35 -12.15 19.97
N ASN A 142 9.78 -11.24 19.17
CA ASN A 142 9.92 -11.25 17.71
C ASN A 142 11.38 -11.09 17.27
N LEU A 143 12.13 -10.17 17.90
CA LEU A 143 13.57 -10.02 17.66
C LEU A 143 14.37 -11.25 18.08
N ASP A 144 14.01 -11.88 19.20
CA ASP A 144 14.58 -13.17 19.61
C ASP A 144 14.27 -14.26 18.56
N GLY A 145 13.06 -14.25 17.98
CA GLY A 145 12.67 -15.13 16.88
C GLY A 145 13.53 -14.94 15.62
N ALA A 146 13.73 -13.69 15.21
CA ALA A 146 14.57 -13.33 14.06
C ALA A 146 16.04 -13.70 14.28
N ALA A 147 16.59 -13.38 15.46
CA ALA A 147 17.95 -13.73 15.83
C ALA A 147 18.15 -15.26 15.90
N ALA A 148 17.16 -15.99 16.43
CA ALA A 148 17.17 -17.44 16.44
C ALA A 148 17.11 -18.05 15.04
N LEU A 149 16.33 -17.48 14.12
CA LEU A 149 16.32 -17.88 12.71
C LEU A 149 17.69 -17.67 12.08
N LEU A 150 18.27 -16.47 12.18
CA LEU A 150 19.62 -16.18 11.66
C LEU A 150 20.67 -17.15 12.23
N ALA A 151 20.69 -17.38 13.54
CA ALA A 151 21.61 -18.32 14.18
C ALA A 151 21.36 -19.76 13.72
N SER A 152 20.10 -20.16 13.55
CA SER A 152 19.73 -21.47 13.02
C SER A 152 20.23 -21.65 11.59
N HIS A 153 20.12 -20.62 10.74
CA HIS A 153 20.64 -20.64 9.37
C HIS A 153 22.17 -20.70 9.36
N GLN A 154 22.86 -19.89 10.17
CA GLN A 154 24.32 -19.95 10.32
C GLN A 154 24.80 -21.36 10.69
N LYS A 155 24.11 -21.99 11.66
CA LYS A 155 24.38 -23.36 12.10
C LYS A 155 24.09 -24.40 11.01
N SER A 156 22.99 -24.28 10.27
CA SER A 156 22.68 -25.23 9.18
C SER A 156 23.69 -25.17 8.04
N LEU A 157 24.30 -24.00 7.84
CA LEU A 157 25.40 -23.78 6.90
C LEU A 157 26.77 -24.26 7.42
N LYS A 158 26.82 -24.81 8.64
CA LYS A 158 28.05 -25.23 9.32
C LYS A 158 29.09 -24.11 9.41
N ALA A 159 28.63 -22.86 9.41
CA ALA A 159 29.49 -21.70 9.62
C ALA A 159 29.59 -21.40 11.11
N GLU A 160 30.76 -20.99 11.58
CA GLU A 160 30.96 -20.61 12.98
C GLU A 160 30.25 -19.30 13.30
N ALA A 161 29.86 -19.13 14.57
CA ALA A 161 29.40 -17.84 15.05
C ALA A 161 30.56 -16.85 15.03
N SER A 162 30.34 -15.70 14.40
CA SER A 162 31.36 -14.66 14.23
C SER A 162 30.81 -13.31 14.63
N LYS A 163 31.70 -12.41 15.08
CA LYS A 163 31.36 -11.00 15.31
C LYS A 163 31.42 -10.17 14.02
N ASP A 164 32.10 -10.68 12.99
CA ASP A 164 32.20 -10.01 11.70
C ASP A 164 30.90 -10.19 10.91
N PRO A 165 30.19 -9.09 10.54
CA PRO A 165 28.99 -9.18 9.72
C PRO A 165 29.20 -9.96 8.41
N ALA A 166 30.38 -9.89 7.80
CA ALA A 166 30.68 -10.58 6.54
C ALA A 166 30.50 -12.11 6.66
N ASP A 167 30.78 -12.69 7.81
CA ASP A 167 30.62 -14.13 8.06
C ASP A 167 29.17 -14.61 8.10
N TRP A 168 28.22 -13.69 8.27
CA TRP A 168 26.78 -13.95 8.33
C TRP A 168 26.10 -13.86 6.96
N THR A 169 26.85 -13.55 5.90
CA THR A 169 26.33 -13.40 4.53
C THR A 169 25.40 -14.55 4.10
N GLY A 170 25.78 -15.80 4.39
CA GLY A 170 24.95 -16.96 4.04
C GLY A 170 23.67 -17.06 4.86
N ALA A 171 23.72 -16.76 6.16
CA ALA A 171 22.54 -16.75 7.02
C ALA A 171 21.57 -15.62 6.67
N VAL A 172 22.08 -14.44 6.30
CA VAL A 172 21.27 -13.32 5.79
C VAL A 172 20.54 -13.72 4.50
N ALA A 173 21.24 -14.35 3.56
CA ALA A 173 20.60 -14.83 2.33
C ALA A 173 19.52 -15.88 2.60
N GLU A 174 19.76 -16.85 3.49
CA GLU A 174 18.75 -17.84 3.87
C GLU A 174 17.55 -17.24 4.62
N TYR A 175 17.78 -16.18 5.41
CA TYR A 175 16.72 -15.45 6.13
C TYR A 175 15.67 -14.88 5.16
N SER A 176 16.11 -14.35 4.01
CA SER A 176 15.21 -13.82 2.97
C SER A 176 14.22 -14.84 2.40
N GLY A 177 14.47 -16.14 2.59
CA GLY A 177 13.68 -17.22 1.99
C GLY A 177 13.81 -17.35 0.46
N LEU A 178 14.50 -16.42 -0.20
CA LEU A 178 14.66 -16.35 -1.66
C LEU A 178 15.47 -17.55 -2.18
N LYS A 179 15.03 -18.12 -3.31
CA LYS A 179 15.64 -19.31 -3.92
C LYS A 179 16.45 -19.02 -5.17
N ASP A 180 16.34 -17.81 -5.72
CA ASP A 180 17.15 -17.33 -6.83
C ASP A 180 18.41 -16.64 -6.32
N GLU A 181 19.56 -16.91 -6.95
CA GLU A 181 20.84 -16.37 -6.50
C GLU A 181 20.92 -14.84 -6.64
N LYS A 182 20.38 -14.26 -7.73
CA LYS A 182 20.43 -12.82 -7.98
C LYS A 182 19.55 -12.08 -6.99
N ALA A 183 18.34 -12.57 -6.74
CA ALA A 183 17.42 -11.98 -5.77
C ALA A 183 18.00 -12.04 -4.34
N ALA A 184 18.51 -13.20 -3.92
CA ALA A 184 19.12 -13.36 -2.59
C ALA A 184 20.38 -12.49 -2.44
N ARG A 185 21.18 -12.36 -3.49
CA ARG A 185 22.34 -11.45 -3.52
C ARG A 185 21.91 -9.99 -3.38
N GLY A 186 20.84 -9.59 -4.05
CA GLY A 186 20.26 -8.24 -3.92
C GLY A 186 19.86 -7.93 -2.47
N TYR A 187 19.11 -8.84 -1.82
CA TYR A 187 18.76 -8.70 -0.40
C TYR A 187 20.00 -8.57 0.50
N VAL A 188 21.00 -9.44 0.29
CA VAL A 188 22.28 -9.35 1.01
C VAL A 188 22.96 -8.00 0.77
N ASP A 189 23.05 -7.55 -0.48
CA ASP A 189 23.68 -6.29 -0.83
C ASP A 189 22.96 -5.08 -0.20
N ASN A 190 21.63 -5.13 -0.07
CA ASN A 190 20.80 -4.16 0.63
C ASN A 190 21.10 -4.14 2.14
N VAL A 191 21.06 -5.29 2.80
CA VAL A 191 21.41 -5.43 4.22
C VAL A 191 22.81 -4.88 4.48
N PHE A 192 23.81 -5.24 3.67
CA PHE A 192 25.17 -4.72 3.85
C PHE A 192 25.30 -3.25 3.45
N ARG A 193 24.47 -2.73 2.54
CA ARG A 193 24.39 -1.29 2.23
C ARG A 193 23.90 -0.51 3.46
N ILE A 194 22.86 -0.99 4.14
CA ILE A 194 22.35 -0.42 5.39
C ILE A 194 23.43 -0.43 6.47
N ILE A 195 24.19 -1.52 6.62
CA ILE A 195 25.34 -1.56 7.55
C ILE A 195 26.41 -0.53 7.16
N ARG A 196 26.75 -0.41 5.87
CA ARG A 196 27.77 0.52 5.39
C ARG A 196 27.43 1.98 5.60
N SER A 197 26.20 2.38 5.30
CA SER A 197 25.75 3.76 5.46
C SER A 197 25.36 4.10 6.88
N GLY A 198 25.07 3.09 7.69
CA GLY A 198 24.31 3.25 8.93
C GLY A 198 22.85 3.62 8.63
N ALA A 199 22.04 3.61 9.67
CA ALA A 199 20.64 4.01 9.61
C ALA A 199 20.20 4.56 10.97
N SER A 200 19.18 5.41 10.97
CA SER A 200 18.65 6.01 12.19
C SER A 200 17.14 6.18 12.06
N LEU A 201 16.39 5.67 13.03
CA LEU A 201 14.95 5.88 13.13
C LEU A 201 14.62 6.53 14.46
N ARG A 202 13.92 7.67 14.41
CA ARG A 202 13.30 8.25 15.60
C ARG A 202 11.95 7.57 15.83
N GLN A 203 11.79 6.93 16.99
CA GLN A 203 10.58 6.26 17.41
C GLN A 203 9.56 7.26 17.97
N SER A 204 8.31 6.83 18.03
CA SER A 204 7.18 7.64 18.51
C SER A 204 7.28 8.02 20.00
N ASP A 205 8.02 7.26 20.80
CA ASP A 205 8.32 7.55 22.21
C ASP A 205 9.46 8.59 22.38
N GLY A 206 10.01 9.10 21.26
CA GLY A 206 11.10 10.06 21.23
C GLY A 206 12.50 9.44 21.25
N ASN A 207 12.62 8.13 21.50
CA ASN A 207 13.89 7.42 21.43
C ASN A 207 14.38 7.32 19.98
N THR A 208 15.68 7.17 19.79
CA THR A 208 16.28 6.96 18.47
C THR A 208 16.98 5.61 18.44
N VAL A 209 16.58 4.76 17.50
CA VAL A 209 17.31 3.54 17.16
C VAL A 209 18.34 3.91 16.10
N ARG A 210 19.59 3.51 16.32
CA ARG A 210 20.71 3.88 15.45
C ARG A 210 21.60 2.68 15.17
N LEU A 211 21.78 2.39 13.89
CA LEU A 211 22.87 1.58 13.38
C LEU A 211 24.02 2.51 13.00
N ALA A 212 25.15 2.36 13.68
CA ALA A 212 26.37 3.06 13.29
C ALA A 212 26.83 2.54 11.91
N ALA A 213 27.28 3.46 11.07
CA ALA A 213 27.87 3.13 9.78
C ALA A 213 29.17 2.33 9.97
N ASP A 214 29.30 1.21 9.27
CA ASP A 214 30.56 0.48 9.10
C ASP A 214 30.92 0.45 7.61
N PRO A 215 31.66 1.46 7.11
CA PRO A 215 32.03 1.56 5.70
C PRO A 215 32.86 0.39 5.18
N SER A 216 33.40 -0.47 6.06
CA SER A 216 34.20 -1.64 5.69
C SER A 216 33.36 -2.90 5.46
N ALA A 217 32.12 -2.94 5.97
CA ALA A 217 31.24 -4.11 5.84
C ALA A 217 30.97 -4.45 4.37
N ARG A 218 31.34 -5.65 3.94
CA ARG A 218 31.04 -6.20 2.61
C ARG A 218 30.55 -7.63 2.76
N PRO A 219 29.60 -8.07 1.92
CA PRO A 219 29.20 -9.46 1.92
C PRO A 219 30.36 -10.35 1.47
N ALA A 220 30.53 -11.49 2.13
CA ALA A 220 31.53 -12.48 1.79
C ALA A 220 31.05 -13.30 0.58
N ALA A 221 31.49 -12.94 -0.63
CA ALA A 221 31.00 -13.49 -1.89
C ALA A 221 30.96 -15.03 -1.96
N GLY A 222 31.92 -15.72 -1.34
CA GLY A 222 31.99 -17.18 -1.31
C GLY A 222 30.92 -17.87 -0.43
N ARG A 223 30.21 -17.12 0.43
CA ARG A 223 29.18 -17.68 1.33
C ARG A 223 27.85 -17.96 0.62
N LEU A 224 27.57 -17.32 -0.51
CA LEU A 224 26.35 -17.58 -1.30
C LEU A 224 26.46 -18.88 -2.12
N ALA A 225 27.65 -19.24 -2.58
CA ALA A 225 27.87 -20.43 -3.41
C ALA A 225 27.49 -21.74 -2.69
N GLY A 226 27.52 -21.77 -1.36
CA GLY A 226 27.15 -22.93 -0.54
C GLY A 226 25.64 -23.16 -0.38
N LEU A 227 24.80 -22.20 -0.77
CA LEU A 227 23.36 -22.21 -0.51
C LEU A 227 22.54 -23.00 -1.53
N LYS A 228 23.18 -23.51 -2.60
CA LYS A 228 22.51 -24.21 -3.71
C LYS A 228 21.32 -23.42 -4.29
N LEU A 229 21.45 -22.08 -4.29
CA LEU A 229 20.46 -21.21 -4.91
C LEU A 229 20.37 -21.53 -6.38
N ARG A 230 19.17 -21.39 -6.94
CA ARG A 230 18.98 -21.52 -8.36
C ARG A 230 19.72 -20.37 -9.03
N THR A 231 20.71 -20.72 -9.83
CA THR A 231 21.24 -19.84 -10.85
C THR A 231 20.26 -19.92 -12.01
N THR A 232 19.43 -18.89 -12.14
CA THR A 232 18.64 -18.72 -13.35
C THR A 232 19.62 -18.46 -14.50
N ALA A 233 19.54 -19.27 -15.56
CA ALA A 233 20.21 -18.96 -16.83
C ALA A 233 19.74 -17.58 -17.30
N ALA A 234 20.50 -16.93 -18.21
CA ALA A 234 20.04 -15.71 -18.87
C ALA A 234 18.60 -15.94 -19.35
N ALA A 235 17.65 -15.30 -18.65
CA ALA A 235 16.25 -15.40 -18.97
C ALA A 235 16.06 -14.78 -20.37
N PRO A 236 14.99 -15.11 -21.11
CA PRO A 236 14.58 -14.21 -22.19
C PRO A 236 14.55 -12.79 -21.65
N ASP A 237 14.96 -11.82 -22.48
CA ASP A 237 15.11 -10.44 -22.03
C ASP A 237 13.83 -9.99 -21.33
N ALA A 238 13.99 -9.45 -20.11
CA ALA A 238 12.87 -8.87 -19.40
C ALA A 238 12.19 -7.83 -20.29
N GLU A 239 10.86 -7.79 -20.27
CA GLU A 239 10.06 -6.87 -21.07
C GLU A 239 10.08 -5.47 -20.46
N CYS A 240 11.27 -4.88 -20.41
CA CYS A 240 11.60 -3.62 -19.79
C CYS A 240 12.39 -2.74 -20.77
N PRO A 241 12.39 -1.41 -20.61
CA PRO A 241 13.25 -0.55 -21.40
C PRO A 241 14.73 -0.82 -21.08
N ALA A 242 15.60 -0.73 -22.09
CA ALA A 242 17.03 -1.00 -21.93
C ALA A 242 17.75 -0.05 -20.94
N SER A 243 17.14 1.10 -20.61
CA SER A 243 17.65 2.05 -19.61
C SER A 243 17.42 1.61 -18.16
N LEU A 244 16.54 0.63 -17.95
CA LEU A 244 16.11 0.17 -16.63
C LEU A 244 16.89 -1.09 -16.24
N SER A 245 17.41 -1.10 -15.01
CA SER A 245 17.95 -2.32 -14.41
C SER A 245 16.79 -3.26 -14.09
N CYS A 246 16.47 -4.13 -15.03
CA CYS A 246 15.34 -5.04 -14.98
C CYS A 246 15.79 -6.49 -15.18
N ALA A 247 15.42 -7.35 -14.24
CA ALA A 247 15.66 -8.79 -14.31
C ALA A 247 14.34 -9.51 -14.56
N PHE A 248 14.35 -10.59 -15.36
CA PHE A 248 13.22 -11.50 -15.38
C PHE A 248 13.49 -12.66 -14.43
N ASP A 249 12.73 -12.73 -13.35
CA ASP A 249 12.76 -13.80 -12.36
C ASP A 249 11.31 -14.26 -12.10
N PRO A 250 10.77 -15.13 -12.97
CA PRO A 250 9.36 -15.45 -12.97
C PRO A 250 8.91 -16.19 -11.72
N VAL A 251 7.73 -15.85 -11.23
CA VAL A 251 7.04 -16.60 -10.18
C VAL A 251 6.06 -17.61 -10.79
N PRO A 252 5.74 -18.72 -10.09
CA PRO A 252 4.82 -19.72 -10.63
C PRO A 252 3.42 -19.13 -10.92
N ILE A 253 2.96 -19.18 -12.17
CA ILE A 253 1.61 -18.76 -12.59
C ILE A 253 0.62 -19.91 -12.36
N ALA A 254 0.34 -20.21 -11.09
CA ALA A 254 -0.56 -21.29 -10.71
C ALA A 254 -1.86 -20.75 -10.09
N ALA A 255 -1.73 -20.07 -8.96
CA ALA A 255 -2.86 -19.61 -8.14
C ALA A 255 -2.98 -18.09 -8.03
N ASN A 256 -1.94 -17.36 -8.46
CA ASN A 256 -1.77 -15.91 -8.44
C ASN A 256 -1.83 -15.26 -9.83
N GLY A 257 -2.21 -16.04 -10.85
CA GLY A 257 -2.32 -15.54 -12.21
C GLY A 257 -2.82 -16.60 -13.18
N GLN A 258 -2.91 -16.19 -14.44
CA GLN A 258 -3.43 -17.03 -15.52
C GLN A 258 -2.61 -16.86 -16.80
N VAL A 259 -2.14 -17.98 -17.34
CA VAL A 259 -1.44 -18.01 -18.63
C VAL A 259 -2.38 -17.52 -19.73
N SER A 260 -1.85 -16.66 -20.60
CA SER A 260 -2.55 -16.09 -21.74
C SER A 260 -1.57 -15.73 -22.85
N ASP A 261 -2.09 -15.10 -23.90
CA ASP A 261 -1.31 -14.62 -25.04
C ASP A 261 -1.73 -13.20 -25.41
N ARG A 262 -1.96 -12.35 -24.41
CA ARG A 262 -2.35 -10.94 -24.63
C ARG A 262 -1.16 -10.14 -25.20
N PRO A 263 -1.38 -9.17 -26.09
CA PRO A 263 -2.64 -8.87 -26.77
C PRO A 263 -2.88 -9.70 -28.04
N ALA A 264 -2.03 -10.70 -28.33
CA ALA A 264 -2.12 -11.50 -29.56
C ALA A 264 -3.42 -12.32 -29.69
N ASN A 265 -4.05 -12.68 -28.56
CA ASN A 265 -5.37 -13.31 -28.52
C ASN A 265 -6.56 -12.33 -28.66
N GLY A 266 -6.30 -11.03 -28.86
CA GLY A 266 -7.32 -10.00 -29.08
C GLY A 266 -7.77 -9.24 -27.82
N ILE A 267 -7.31 -9.62 -26.63
CA ILE A 267 -7.59 -8.88 -25.39
C ILE A 267 -6.56 -7.75 -25.26
N ALA A 268 -7.04 -6.52 -25.20
CA ALA A 268 -6.17 -5.35 -25.07
C ALA A 268 -5.53 -5.27 -23.67
N ILE A 269 -4.26 -4.85 -23.62
CA ILE A 269 -3.60 -4.37 -22.41
C ILE A 269 -3.68 -2.85 -22.46
N ASP A 270 -4.70 -2.27 -21.83
CA ASP A 270 -5.00 -0.84 -21.95
C ASP A 270 -4.81 -0.09 -20.62
N ARG A 271 -4.33 -0.77 -19.57
CA ARG A 271 -4.16 -0.22 -18.22
C ARG A 271 -2.83 -0.62 -17.59
N ILE A 272 -2.33 0.27 -16.74
CA ILE A 272 -1.19 0.01 -15.86
C ILE A 272 -1.61 0.35 -14.45
N VAL A 273 -1.49 -0.60 -13.52
CA VAL A 273 -1.88 -0.40 -12.12
C VAL A 273 -0.66 -0.41 -11.23
N LEU A 274 -0.50 0.65 -10.43
CA LEU A 274 0.57 0.82 -9.47
C LEU A 274 0.10 0.40 -8.09
N HIS A 275 0.92 -0.38 -7.41
CA HIS A 275 0.65 -0.92 -6.10
C HIS A 275 1.73 -0.53 -5.08
N THR A 276 1.42 -0.67 -3.81
CA THR A 276 2.41 -0.69 -2.72
C THR A 276 2.34 -2.00 -1.97
N ALA A 277 3.47 -2.69 -1.86
CA ALA A 277 3.52 -4.05 -1.35
C ALA A 277 3.39 -4.19 0.18
N GLU A 278 3.25 -3.07 0.91
CA GLU A 278 3.22 -3.00 2.39
C GLU A 278 4.33 -3.82 3.08
N GLY A 279 5.53 -3.74 2.50
CA GLY A 279 6.66 -4.55 2.89
C GLY A 279 7.93 -4.27 2.09
N SER A 280 8.97 -5.03 2.39
CA SER A 280 10.26 -4.97 1.70
C SER A 280 10.18 -5.63 0.32
N PHE A 281 11.18 -5.37 -0.55
CA PHE A 281 11.27 -6.09 -1.81
C PHE A 281 11.35 -7.62 -1.59
N ALA A 282 12.12 -8.06 -0.59
CA ALA A 282 12.31 -9.48 -0.34
C ALA A 282 11.05 -10.13 0.24
N SER A 283 10.36 -9.51 1.20
CA SER A 283 9.12 -10.06 1.74
C SER A 283 8.01 -10.10 0.69
N ALA A 284 7.87 -9.04 -0.12
CA ALA A 284 6.97 -9.03 -1.26
C ALA A 284 7.31 -10.13 -2.27
N LYS A 285 8.59 -10.26 -2.66
CA LYS A 285 9.05 -11.31 -3.59
C LYS A 285 8.81 -12.71 -3.03
N GLN A 286 9.04 -12.92 -1.73
CA GLN A 286 8.78 -14.19 -1.06
C GLN A 286 7.31 -14.56 -1.19
N SER A 287 6.40 -13.62 -0.88
CA SER A 287 4.95 -13.87 -0.92
C SER A 287 4.44 -14.09 -2.34
N LEU A 288 4.88 -13.28 -3.30
CA LEU A 288 4.51 -13.44 -4.71
C LEU A 288 5.07 -14.74 -5.32
N SER A 289 6.17 -15.26 -4.78
CA SER A 289 6.80 -16.51 -5.23
C SER A 289 6.32 -17.75 -4.47
N ALA A 290 5.59 -17.57 -3.37
CA ALA A 290 5.25 -18.67 -2.49
C ALA A 290 4.36 -19.67 -3.23
N PRO A 291 4.55 -20.99 -3.05
CA PRO A 291 3.67 -21.93 -3.70
C PRO A 291 2.25 -21.73 -3.15
N GLY A 292 1.25 -21.54 -4.01
CA GLY A 292 -0.12 -21.25 -3.56
C GLY A 292 -0.37 -19.78 -3.20
N ALA A 293 0.58 -18.89 -3.50
CA ALA A 293 0.31 -17.45 -3.55
C ALA A 293 -0.96 -17.19 -4.37
N VAL A 294 -1.80 -16.28 -3.88
CA VAL A 294 -3.07 -15.91 -4.51
C VAL A 294 -3.03 -14.52 -5.12
N SER A 295 -2.11 -13.67 -4.67
CA SER A 295 -1.80 -12.37 -5.25
C SER A 295 -0.59 -12.48 -6.19
N GLY A 296 -0.65 -11.79 -7.32
CA GLY A 296 0.41 -11.77 -8.32
C GLY A 296 0.69 -10.37 -8.83
N ALA A 297 1.83 -10.19 -9.48
CA ALA A 297 2.20 -8.94 -10.15
C ALA A 297 3.04 -9.24 -11.39
N HIS A 298 3.10 -8.28 -12.31
CA HIS A 298 3.99 -8.40 -13.48
C HIS A 298 5.39 -7.91 -13.15
N TYR A 299 5.50 -6.84 -12.36
CA TYR A 299 6.75 -6.25 -11.92
C TYR A 299 6.74 -6.02 -10.42
N LEU A 300 7.90 -6.17 -9.79
CA LEU A 300 8.16 -5.74 -8.42
C LEU A 300 9.39 -4.83 -8.43
N MET A 301 9.26 -3.67 -7.79
CA MET A 301 10.27 -2.62 -7.74
C MET A 301 10.73 -2.37 -6.30
N ASP A 302 12.04 -2.32 -6.10
CA ASP A 302 12.65 -1.95 -4.82
C ASP A 302 12.70 -0.41 -4.67
N THR A 303 13.01 0.06 -3.47
CA THR A 303 13.13 1.47 -3.04
C THR A 303 14.23 2.27 -3.75
N ASP A 304 15.14 1.62 -4.48
CA ASP A 304 16.13 2.25 -5.35
C ASP A 304 15.75 2.23 -6.85
N GLY A 305 14.58 1.68 -7.17
CA GLY A 305 14.06 1.54 -8.53
C GLY A 305 14.57 0.31 -9.30
N THR A 306 15.39 -0.55 -8.68
CA THR A 306 15.72 -1.87 -9.25
C THR A 306 14.43 -2.66 -9.45
N THR A 307 14.27 -3.23 -10.64
CA THR A 307 13.02 -3.86 -11.07
C THR A 307 13.22 -5.33 -11.35
N THR A 308 12.26 -6.14 -10.93
CA THR A 308 12.17 -7.55 -11.30
C THR A 308 10.83 -7.80 -11.97
N GLN A 309 10.85 -8.26 -13.22
CA GLN A 309 9.68 -8.82 -13.87
C GLN A 309 9.42 -10.22 -13.30
N LEU A 310 8.21 -10.43 -12.80
CA LEU A 310 7.73 -11.65 -12.15
C LEU A 310 6.80 -12.48 -13.06
N MET A 311 6.19 -11.83 -14.04
CA MET A 311 5.27 -12.46 -14.99
C MET A 311 5.44 -11.82 -16.37
N ALA A 312 5.34 -12.64 -17.43
CA ALA A 312 5.31 -12.10 -18.79
C ALA A 312 4.06 -11.23 -18.95
N ASN A 313 4.17 -10.11 -19.66
CA ASN A 313 3.06 -9.16 -19.85
C ASN A 313 1.84 -9.81 -20.55
N LYS A 314 2.08 -10.84 -21.35
CA LYS A 314 1.03 -11.57 -22.06
C LYS A 314 0.13 -12.37 -21.12
N ASP A 315 0.64 -12.78 -19.97
CA ASP A 315 -0.08 -13.54 -18.95
C ASP A 315 -0.80 -12.56 -18.00
N LEU A 316 -1.77 -13.03 -17.22
CA LEU A 316 -2.53 -12.19 -16.30
C LEU A 316 -1.97 -12.36 -14.88
N ALA A 317 -1.60 -11.26 -14.24
CA ALA A 317 -1.39 -11.22 -12.80
C ALA A 317 -2.72 -11.03 -12.08
N PHE A 318 -2.99 -11.81 -11.03
CA PHE A 318 -4.14 -11.56 -10.14
C PHE A 318 -3.75 -10.55 -9.07
N ALA A 319 -3.74 -9.28 -9.46
CA ALA A 319 -3.18 -8.20 -8.66
C ALA A 319 -4.26 -7.28 -8.06
N VAL A 320 -5.39 -7.07 -8.77
CA VAL A 320 -6.28 -5.95 -8.45
C VAL A 320 -7.65 -6.33 -7.88
N GLY A 321 -7.88 -7.58 -7.50
CA GLY A 321 -9.18 -8.04 -6.95
C GLY A 321 -10.37 -7.95 -7.90
N ASN A 322 -10.12 -7.69 -9.17
CA ASN A 322 -11.11 -7.61 -10.23
C ASN A 322 -10.55 -8.29 -11.49
N TYR A 323 -11.06 -9.48 -11.82
CA TYR A 323 -10.54 -10.28 -12.94
C TYR A 323 -10.64 -9.55 -14.29
N HIS A 324 -11.70 -8.80 -14.54
CA HIS A 324 -11.82 -7.97 -15.74
C HIS A 324 -10.75 -6.87 -15.80
N TYR A 325 -10.34 -6.28 -14.68
CA TYR A 325 -9.19 -5.37 -14.71
C TYR A 325 -7.87 -6.12 -14.88
N ASN A 326 -7.67 -7.29 -14.23
CA ASN A 326 -6.49 -8.13 -14.44
C ASN A 326 -6.32 -8.56 -15.92
N LEU A 327 -7.44 -8.78 -16.63
CA LEU A 327 -7.48 -9.09 -18.06
C LEU A 327 -6.89 -7.98 -18.93
N HIS A 328 -6.93 -6.73 -18.47
CA HIS A 328 -6.56 -5.56 -19.26
C HIS A 328 -5.38 -4.78 -18.70
N SER A 329 -4.80 -5.22 -17.58
CA SER A 329 -3.73 -4.49 -16.91
C SER A 329 -2.36 -5.17 -17.00
N VAL A 330 -1.34 -4.33 -16.82
CA VAL A 330 -0.03 -4.70 -16.28
C VAL A 330 0.10 -4.07 -14.88
N SER A 331 0.36 -4.89 -13.88
CA SER A 331 0.49 -4.47 -12.47
C SER A 331 1.95 -4.39 -12.01
N ILE A 332 2.28 -3.28 -11.36
CA ILE A 332 3.62 -2.95 -10.85
C ILE A 332 3.54 -2.77 -9.33
N GLU A 333 4.13 -3.72 -8.61
CA GLU A 333 4.32 -3.67 -7.16
C GLU A 333 5.55 -2.85 -6.77
N GLN A 334 5.45 -2.12 -5.65
CA GLN A 334 6.54 -1.29 -5.15
C GLN A 334 6.73 -1.53 -3.66
N ALA A 335 7.96 -1.86 -3.26
CA ALA A 335 8.31 -1.99 -1.85
C ALA A 335 8.07 -0.66 -1.11
N GLY A 336 7.52 -0.75 0.09
CA GLY A 336 7.16 0.40 0.92
C GLY A 336 5.83 0.21 1.64
N PHE A 337 5.32 1.30 2.23
CA PHE A 337 4.09 1.31 3.02
C PHE A 337 3.23 2.53 2.66
N THR A 338 1.97 2.33 2.29
CA THR A 338 1.10 3.36 1.72
C THR A 338 0.85 4.50 2.71
N ALA A 339 0.59 4.18 3.99
CA ALA A 339 0.36 5.19 5.03
C ALA A 339 1.56 6.10 5.29
N ARG A 340 2.73 5.72 4.77
CA ARG A 340 4.01 6.39 4.98
C ARG A 340 4.60 6.92 3.68
N GLY A 341 3.84 6.89 2.58
CA GLY A 341 4.36 6.92 1.21
C GLY A 341 5.47 7.93 0.91
N ALA A 342 5.41 9.16 1.45
CA ALA A 342 6.46 10.17 1.21
C ALA A 342 7.86 9.77 1.72
N ASP A 343 7.94 8.89 2.73
CA ASP A 343 9.21 8.38 3.26
C ASP A 343 9.81 7.26 2.37
N TRP A 344 8.98 6.57 1.58
CA TRP A 344 9.36 5.35 0.84
C TRP A 344 9.46 5.57 -0.68
N TYR A 345 8.69 6.51 -1.23
CA TYR A 345 8.68 6.81 -2.65
C TYR A 345 9.81 7.78 -3.02
N THR A 346 11.03 7.24 -3.14
CA THR A 346 12.22 8.02 -3.47
C THR A 346 12.18 8.58 -4.89
N ASP A 347 13.02 9.59 -5.17
CA ASP A 347 13.19 10.14 -6.51
C ASP A 347 13.54 9.07 -7.55
N ALA A 348 14.36 8.09 -7.16
CA ALA A 348 14.74 6.98 -8.00
C ALA A 348 13.52 6.11 -8.35
N VAL A 349 12.69 5.77 -7.36
CA VAL A 349 11.44 5.01 -7.59
C VAL A 349 10.55 5.74 -8.59
N TYR A 350 10.27 7.04 -8.38
CA TYR A 350 9.46 7.81 -9.34
C TYR A 350 10.01 7.78 -10.77
N GLN A 351 11.33 7.99 -10.94
CA GLN A 351 11.96 8.01 -12.27
C GLN A 351 11.91 6.64 -12.93
N ARG A 352 12.26 5.57 -12.20
CA ARG A 352 12.29 4.20 -12.73
C ARG A 352 10.89 3.66 -13.01
N THR A 353 9.91 3.96 -12.16
CA THR A 353 8.50 3.69 -12.46
C THR A 353 8.08 4.41 -13.74
N ALA A 354 8.45 5.69 -13.91
CA ALA A 354 8.07 6.44 -15.11
C ALA A 354 8.72 5.89 -16.39
N GLU A 355 9.98 5.45 -16.34
CA GLU A 355 10.64 4.75 -17.46
C GLU A 355 9.88 3.48 -17.85
N LEU A 356 9.53 2.63 -16.88
CA LEU A 356 8.80 1.39 -17.13
C LEU A 356 7.39 1.66 -17.67
N VAL A 357 6.64 2.58 -17.06
CA VAL A 357 5.28 2.91 -17.48
C VAL A 357 5.26 3.50 -18.89
N LYS A 358 6.21 4.37 -19.25
CA LYS A 358 6.33 4.87 -20.63
C LYS A 358 6.58 3.74 -21.63
N TYR A 359 7.49 2.83 -21.32
CA TYR A 359 7.80 1.69 -22.16
C TYR A 359 6.56 0.80 -22.38
N LEU A 360 5.84 0.48 -21.31
CA LEU A 360 4.61 -0.32 -21.38
C LEU A 360 3.51 0.41 -22.15
N ALA A 361 3.36 1.72 -21.93
CA ALA A 361 2.37 2.53 -22.63
C ALA A 361 2.64 2.64 -24.13
N GLU A 362 3.90 2.85 -24.53
CA GLU A 362 4.31 2.83 -25.94
C GLU A 362 4.09 1.46 -26.58
N ARG A 363 4.37 0.37 -25.84
CA ARG A 363 4.23 -1.00 -26.34
C ARG A 363 2.78 -1.42 -26.56
N TYR A 364 1.86 -1.01 -25.68
CA TYR A 364 0.48 -1.47 -25.68
C TYR A 364 -0.56 -0.39 -26.01
N ASP A 365 -0.11 0.82 -26.35
CA ASP A 365 -0.97 1.98 -26.61
C ASP A 365 -1.85 2.36 -25.40
N VAL A 366 -1.30 2.22 -24.19
CA VAL A 366 -1.98 2.61 -22.94
C VAL A 366 -2.04 4.15 -22.87
N PRO A 367 -3.23 4.76 -22.76
CA PRO A 367 -3.32 6.20 -22.54
C PRO A 367 -2.60 6.63 -21.27
N LEU A 368 -1.76 7.66 -21.37
CA LEU A 368 -1.07 8.24 -20.21
C LEU A 368 -1.98 9.25 -19.49
N ASP A 369 -3.06 8.74 -18.89
CA ASP A 369 -4.03 9.50 -18.08
C ASP A 369 -4.36 8.77 -16.77
N ARG A 370 -5.24 9.35 -15.95
CA ARG A 370 -5.63 8.78 -14.65
C ARG A 370 -6.88 7.89 -14.71
N GLN A 371 -7.31 7.48 -15.89
CA GLN A 371 -8.26 6.38 -16.08
C GLN A 371 -7.57 5.10 -16.57
N HIS A 372 -6.32 5.18 -17.03
CA HIS A 372 -5.57 4.03 -17.54
C HIS A 372 -4.25 3.79 -16.79
N VAL A 373 -3.61 4.83 -16.24
CA VAL A 373 -2.53 4.69 -15.25
C VAL A 373 -3.15 4.88 -13.88
N LEU A 374 -3.36 3.78 -13.16
CA LEU A 374 -4.18 3.70 -11.94
C LEU A 374 -3.35 3.41 -10.69
N GLY A 375 -3.81 3.88 -9.52
CA GLY A 375 -3.53 3.19 -8.27
C GLY A 375 -4.57 2.08 -8.09
N HIS A 376 -4.29 1.07 -7.26
CA HIS A 376 -5.27 0.04 -6.92
C HIS A 376 -6.53 0.64 -6.26
N ASP A 377 -6.36 1.77 -5.56
CA ASP A 377 -7.40 2.63 -5.00
C ASP A 377 -8.39 3.17 -6.04
N ASN A 378 -8.06 3.12 -7.33
CA ASN A 378 -8.97 3.52 -8.40
C ASN A 378 -9.71 2.35 -9.05
N VAL A 379 -9.38 1.09 -8.73
CA VAL A 379 -9.97 -0.10 -9.34
C VAL A 379 -11.27 -0.48 -8.62
N PRO A 380 -12.44 -0.54 -9.29
CA PRO A 380 -13.69 -0.90 -8.64
C PRO A 380 -13.75 -2.39 -8.26
N GLY A 381 -14.52 -2.68 -7.23
CA GLY A 381 -15.01 -4.02 -6.93
C GLY A 381 -15.96 -4.49 -8.02
N SER A 382 -15.87 -5.77 -8.37
CA SER A 382 -16.61 -6.38 -9.47
C SER A 382 -18.12 -6.50 -9.22
N LEU A 383 -18.50 -6.80 -7.98
CA LEU A 383 -19.87 -7.07 -7.52
C LEU A 383 -20.12 -6.35 -6.19
N ASP A 384 -21.40 -6.21 -5.80
CA ASP A 384 -21.80 -5.57 -4.53
C ASP A 384 -21.08 -6.18 -3.31
N SER A 385 -20.86 -7.49 -3.30
CA SER A 385 -20.15 -8.21 -2.23
C SER A 385 -18.68 -7.80 -2.06
N ASN A 386 -18.09 -7.17 -3.08
CA ASN A 386 -16.68 -6.82 -3.12
C ASN A 386 -16.47 -5.30 -3.07
N LEU A 387 -17.54 -4.52 -2.89
CA LEU A 387 -17.45 -3.06 -2.86
C LEU A 387 -16.76 -2.51 -1.61
N ALA A 388 -16.96 -3.14 -0.45
CA ALA A 388 -16.38 -2.70 0.82
C ALA A 388 -14.89 -3.10 0.96
N ALA A 389 -14.48 -4.21 0.34
CA ALA A 389 -13.15 -4.81 0.49
C ALA A 389 -12.11 -4.26 -0.51
N GLN A 390 -12.36 -3.09 -1.09
CA GLN A 390 -11.50 -2.53 -2.12
C GLN A 390 -10.26 -1.86 -1.49
N HIS A 391 -9.12 -2.06 -2.14
CA HIS A 391 -7.82 -1.53 -1.74
C HIS A 391 -7.70 -0.02 -1.81
N TRP A 392 -6.71 0.53 -1.10
CA TRP A 392 -6.53 1.97 -0.95
C TRP A 392 -5.11 2.45 -1.27
N ASP A 393 -4.20 1.56 -1.66
CA ASP A 393 -2.92 1.92 -2.25
C ASP A 393 -3.12 2.40 -3.70
N LYS A 394 -2.50 3.46 -4.17
CA LYS A 394 -1.28 4.08 -3.65
C LYS A 394 -1.50 5.20 -2.64
N GLY A 395 -2.76 5.40 -2.25
CA GLY A 395 -3.14 6.31 -1.19
C GLY A 395 -2.82 7.77 -1.48
N THR A 396 -2.63 8.54 -0.42
CA THR A 396 -2.61 10.01 -0.49
C THR A 396 -1.20 10.60 -0.64
N ALA A 397 -0.18 9.78 -0.44
CA ALA A 397 1.21 10.22 -0.35
C ALA A 397 2.00 10.05 -1.67
N TRP A 398 1.45 9.39 -2.69
CA TRP A 398 2.06 9.38 -4.02
C TRP A 398 1.75 10.65 -4.81
N ASP A 399 2.79 11.37 -5.20
CA ASP A 399 2.69 12.57 -6.01
C ASP A 399 2.39 12.24 -7.48
N TRP A 400 1.14 11.88 -7.77
CA TRP A 400 0.57 11.75 -9.11
C TRP A 400 0.91 12.91 -10.05
N ASN A 401 0.86 14.19 -9.63
CA ASN A 401 1.23 15.29 -10.53
C ASN A 401 2.70 15.22 -10.95
N ARG A 402 3.61 14.92 -10.01
CA ARG A 402 5.01 14.68 -10.32
C ARG A 402 5.18 13.47 -11.23
N PHE A 403 4.50 12.38 -10.92
CA PHE A 403 4.61 11.15 -11.70
C PHE A 403 4.13 11.36 -13.14
N MET A 404 2.96 11.97 -13.32
CA MET A 404 2.40 12.28 -14.64
C MET A 404 3.26 13.28 -15.44
N ARG A 405 3.94 14.24 -14.78
CA ARG A 405 5.01 15.05 -15.42
C ARG A 405 6.17 14.21 -15.92
N LEU A 406 6.65 13.25 -15.10
CA LEU A 406 7.72 12.34 -15.52
C LEU A 406 7.29 11.49 -16.71
N LEU A 407 6.01 11.09 -16.78
CA LEU A 407 5.41 10.41 -17.93
C LEU A 407 5.30 11.29 -19.19
N GLY A 408 5.45 12.61 -19.08
CA GLY A 408 5.26 13.55 -20.19
C GLY A 408 3.78 13.88 -20.46
N ALA A 409 2.87 13.50 -19.56
CA ALA A 409 1.45 13.75 -19.63
C ALA A 409 0.96 14.51 -18.37
N PRO A 410 1.46 15.73 -18.12
CA PRO A 410 1.18 16.46 -16.89
C PRO A 410 -0.31 16.74 -16.68
N THR A 411 -0.83 16.30 -15.54
CA THR A 411 -2.22 16.54 -15.10
C THR A 411 -2.45 17.94 -14.53
N ASP A 412 -1.36 18.67 -14.27
CA ASP A 412 -1.37 20.02 -13.72
C ASP A 412 -0.84 21.08 -14.68
N ALA A 413 -0.67 20.73 -15.96
CA ALA A 413 -0.35 21.68 -17.02
C ALA A 413 -1.61 22.43 -17.45
N GLY A 414 -1.71 23.71 -17.09
CA GLY A 414 -2.79 24.56 -17.54
C GLY A 414 -3.12 25.71 -16.60
N THR A 415 -3.99 26.59 -17.06
CA THR A 415 -4.50 27.68 -16.23
C THR A 415 -5.45 27.11 -15.18
N ARG A 416 -5.15 27.41 -13.91
CA ARG A 416 -6.02 27.05 -12.79
C ARG A 416 -7.40 27.67 -12.97
N GLY A 417 -8.42 26.90 -12.66
CA GLY A 417 -9.78 27.37 -12.79
C GLY A 417 -10.78 26.24 -12.79
N VAL A 418 -12.03 26.63 -12.73
CA VAL A 418 -13.20 25.76 -12.85
C VAL A 418 -14.08 26.37 -13.94
N GLY A 419 -14.83 25.54 -14.68
CA GLY A 419 -15.82 25.96 -15.68
C GLY A 419 -17.26 25.91 -15.13
N LYS A 420 -18.26 26.38 -15.90
CA LYS A 420 -19.67 26.38 -15.45
C LYS A 420 -20.18 24.95 -15.16
N ALA A 421 -21.30 24.81 -14.47
CA ALA A 421 -21.92 23.50 -14.29
C ALA A 421 -22.11 22.79 -15.64
N GLY A 422 -21.78 21.49 -15.69
CA GLY A 422 -21.74 20.68 -16.91
C GLY A 422 -20.41 20.70 -17.67
N SER A 423 -19.48 21.60 -17.33
CA SER A 423 -18.08 21.50 -17.80
C SER A 423 -17.31 20.44 -17.01
N VAL A 424 -16.13 20.05 -17.49
CA VAL A 424 -15.27 19.07 -16.83
C VAL A 424 -14.04 19.76 -16.25
N VAL A 425 -13.62 19.30 -15.06
CA VAL A 425 -12.38 19.71 -14.43
C VAL A 425 -11.48 18.51 -14.16
N THR A 426 -10.19 18.68 -14.38
CA THR A 426 -9.12 17.83 -13.84
C THR A 426 -8.76 18.32 -12.45
N ILE A 427 -8.74 17.41 -11.48
CA ILE A 427 -8.25 17.65 -10.13
C ILE A 427 -6.75 17.84 -10.18
N ALA A 428 -6.23 18.92 -9.62
CA ALA A 428 -4.81 19.24 -9.69
C ALA A 428 -4.34 20.06 -8.48
N PRO A 429 -4.58 19.61 -7.23
CA PRO A 429 -3.99 20.26 -6.06
C PRO A 429 -2.46 20.19 -6.13
N LYS A 430 -1.78 21.18 -5.52
CA LYS A 430 -0.32 21.13 -5.39
C LYS A 430 0.08 20.06 -4.37
N PHE A 431 1.25 19.46 -4.51
CA PHE A 431 1.85 18.61 -3.50
C PHE A 431 2.87 19.42 -2.68
N GLY A 432 2.84 19.33 -1.34
CA GLY A 432 3.78 20.00 -0.45
C GLY A 432 3.13 20.65 0.77
N THR A 433 3.92 21.31 1.62
CA THR A 433 3.50 21.83 2.93
C THR A 433 2.34 22.82 2.88
N SER A 434 2.22 23.61 1.81
CA SER A 434 1.09 24.55 1.61
C SER A 434 -0.23 23.88 1.21
N ALA A 435 -0.22 22.56 1.00
CA ALA A 435 -1.35 21.75 0.54
C ALA A 435 -1.48 20.46 1.37
N GLU A 436 -1.01 20.49 2.62
CA GLU A 436 -1.17 19.38 3.54
C GLU A 436 -2.65 19.09 3.79
N GLN A 437 -2.97 17.80 3.82
CA GLN A 437 -4.22 17.30 4.35
C GLN A 437 -3.92 16.60 5.67
N THR A 438 -4.85 16.72 6.62
CA THR A 438 -4.75 16.06 7.91
C THR A 438 -5.59 14.79 7.86
N TYR A 439 -4.94 13.64 8.02
CA TYR A 439 -5.60 12.34 8.05
C TYR A 439 -5.55 11.76 9.46
N THR A 440 -6.55 10.99 9.84
CA THR A 440 -6.40 10.02 10.93
C THR A 440 -5.58 8.85 10.40
N VAL A 441 -4.39 8.65 10.95
CA VAL A 441 -3.58 7.47 10.70
C VAL A 441 -3.64 6.63 11.97
N CYS A 442 -4.15 5.41 11.87
CA CYS A 442 -4.25 4.45 12.94
C CYS A 442 -3.23 3.32 12.77
N PRO A 443 -2.94 2.56 13.84
CA PRO A 443 -2.05 1.40 13.74
C PRO A 443 -2.48 0.35 12.71
N ALA A 444 -3.78 0.30 12.38
CA ALA A 444 -4.32 -0.60 11.37
C ALA A 444 -4.01 -0.16 9.92
N ASP A 445 -3.73 1.14 9.70
CA ASP A 445 -3.45 1.69 8.37
C ASP A 445 -1.96 1.60 7.99
N ASP A 446 -1.09 1.38 8.98
CA ASP A 446 0.36 1.42 8.84
C ASP A 446 0.96 0.08 9.29
N PRO A 447 1.07 -0.91 8.39
CA PRO A 447 1.65 -2.21 8.73
C PRO A 447 3.16 -2.15 8.87
N SER A 448 3.81 -0.98 8.69
CA SER A 448 5.15 -0.79 9.24
C SER A 448 5.08 -0.69 10.76
N GLY A 449 4.00 -0.12 11.30
CA GLY A 449 3.78 0.01 12.73
C GLY A 449 4.56 1.14 13.40
N ALA A 450 4.92 2.14 12.60
CA ALA A 450 5.38 3.41 13.14
C ALA A 450 4.27 4.27 13.72
N THR A 451 3.02 3.90 13.48
CA THR A 451 1.83 4.56 14.02
C THR A 451 1.36 3.80 15.28
N PRO A 452 1.77 4.21 16.50
CA PRO A 452 1.49 3.46 17.73
C PRO A 452 0.04 3.63 18.22
N ALA A 453 -0.62 4.72 17.81
CA ALA A 453 -1.98 5.07 18.16
C ALA A 453 -2.57 5.93 17.05
N CYS A 454 -3.90 5.94 16.96
CA CYS A 454 -4.60 6.83 16.03
C CYS A 454 -4.23 8.29 16.31
N ALA A 455 -3.72 8.97 15.30
CA ALA A 455 -3.33 10.37 15.39
C ALA A 455 -3.73 11.13 14.13
N LYS A 456 -4.01 12.42 14.30
CA LYS A 456 -4.17 13.35 13.19
C LYS A 456 -2.78 13.69 12.66
N VAL A 457 -2.47 13.24 11.46
CA VAL A 457 -1.18 13.44 10.80
C VAL A 457 -1.37 14.38 9.61
N PRO A 458 -0.85 15.62 9.67
CA PRO A 458 -0.73 16.46 8.49
C PRO A 458 0.35 15.87 7.59
N GLN A 459 0.04 15.68 6.31
CA GLN A 459 1.02 15.24 5.33
C GLN A 459 0.77 15.88 3.97
N PRO A 460 1.85 16.12 3.18
CA PRO A 460 1.71 16.49 1.79
C PRO A 460 0.80 15.50 1.06
N SER A 461 -0.19 16.03 0.37
CA SER A 461 -1.16 15.23 -0.36
C SER A 461 -1.55 15.96 -1.63
N ASN A 462 -1.81 15.20 -2.69
CA ASN A 462 -2.48 15.71 -3.88
C ASN A 462 -3.91 15.17 -3.98
N SER A 463 -4.47 14.78 -2.84
CA SER A 463 -5.88 14.49 -2.66
C SER A 463 -6.62 15.65 -2.01
N LEU A 464 -7.92 15.75 -2.27
CA LEU A 464 -8.85 16.65 -1.58
C LEU A 464 -10.00 15.84 -1.01
N PHE A 465 -10.42 16.19 0.20
CA PHE A 465 -11.66 15.69 0.75
C PHE A 465 -12.87 16.21 -0.04
N VAL A 466 -13.85 15.33 -0.21
CA VAL A 466 -15.18 15.59 -0.73
C VAL A 466 -16.12 15.72 0.45
N ARG A 467 -16.90 16.79 0.48
CA ARG A 467 -17.88 17.07 1.53
C ARG A 467 -19.30 17.04 0.99
N THR A 468 -20.24 16.87 1.91
CA THR A 468 -21.67 16.87 1.62
C THR A 468 -22.24 18.26 1.31
N ALA A 469 -21.58 19.34 1.75
CA ALA A 469 -21.98 20.73 1.55
C ALA A 469 -20.75 21.66 1.38
N PRO A 470 -20.90 22.89 0.85
CA PRO A 470 -19.81 23.84 0.61
C PRO A 470 -19.36 24.55 1.91
N ALA A 471 -18.99 23.77 2.93
CA ALA A 471 -18.52 24.28 4.21
C ALA A 471 -17.40 23.40 4.76
N ALA A 472 -16.45 24.00 5.47
CA ALA A 472 -15.25 23.29 5.96
C ALA A 472 -15.58 22.28 7.07
N ASP A 473 -16.69 22.50 7.80
CA ASP A 473 -17.23 21.65 8.85
C ASP A 473 -18.36 20.73 8.36
N ALA A 474 -18.75 20.82 7.08
CA ALA A 474 -19.71 19.89 6.51
C ALA A 474 -19.17 18.46 6.58
N PRO A 475 -20.03 17.45 6.86
CA PRO A 475 -19.62 16.05 6.89
C PRO A 475 -18.86 15.65 5.62
N LEU A 476 -17.81 14.82 5.81
CA LEU A 476 -17.13 14.14 4.72
C LEU A 476 -18.12 13.23 3.99
N PHE A 477 -17.92 13.08 2.68
CA PHE A 477 -18.77 12.29 1.82
C PHE A 477 -18.80 10.84 2.31
N LEU A 478 -20.00 10.24 2.34
CA LEU A 478 -20.22 8.89 2.85
C LEU A 478 -20.53 7.94 1.69
N ASP A 479 -19.70 6.91 1.50
CA ASP A 479 -20.11 5.70 0.80
C ASP A 479 -20.71 4.72 1.83
N PRO A 480 -22.02 4.44 1.78
CA PRO A 480 -22.69 3.59 2.78
C PRO A 480 -22.30 2.10 2.68
N VAL A 481 -21.63 1.69 1.60
CA VAL A 481 -21.11 0.33 1.45
C VAL A 481 -19.77 0.18 2.15
N VAL A 482 -18.92 1.20 2.06
CA VAL A 482 -17.62 1.24 2.72
C VAL A 482 -17.79 1.48 4.23
N HIS A 483 -18.74 2.33 4.61
CA HIS A 483 -19.02 2.67 6.01
C HIS A 483 -20.47 2.36 6.40
N PRO A 484 -20.83 1.07 6.52
CA PRO A 484 -22.19 0.66 6.81
C PRO A 484 -22.63 1.11 8.20
N GLY A 485 -23.73 1.89 8.25
CA GLY A 485 -24.32 2.39 9.51
C GLY A 485 -23.81 3.76 9.94
N ASP A 486 -22.75 4.27 9.33
CA ASP A 486 -22.20 5.58 9.63
C ASP A 486 -23.04 6.71 9.04
N GLN A 487 -22.84 7.91 9.58
CA GLN A 487 -23.57 9.12 9.19
C GLN A 487 -22.71 10.10 8.37
N ALA A 488 -21.42 9.83 8.24
CA ALA A 488 -20.45 10.63 7.52
C ALA A 488 -19.25 9.74 7.13
N GLY A 489 -18.55 10.10 6.05
CA GLY A 489 -17.23 9.51 5.77
C GLY A 489 -16.21 9.90 6.83
N THR A 490 -15.00 9.36 6.70
CA THR A 490 -13.95 9.50 7.71
C THR A 490 -12.70 10.12 7.11
N ASP A 491 -11.93 10.84 7.92
CA ASP A 491 -10.60 11.27 7.49
C ASP A 491 -9.53 10.20 7.72
N ALA A 492 -9.92 8.92 7.88
CA ALA A 492 -8.96 7.83 7.96
C ALA A 492 -8.12 7.79 6.68
N ILE A 493 -6.81 7.59 6.80
CA ILE A 493 -5.92 7.60 5.65
C ILE A 493 -6.27 6.51 4.63
N SER A 494 -6.85 5.40 5.08
CA SER A 494 -7.33 4.28 4.28
C SER A 494 -8.70 4.52 3.64
N ASP A 495 -9.47 5.53 4.07
CA ASP A 495 -10.82 5.80 3.57
C ASP A 495 -10.81 6.45 2.19
N TRP A 496 -10.57 5.68 1.15
CA TRP A 496 -10.57 6.17 -0.22
C TRP A 496 -11.93 6.78 -0.67
N SER A 497 -13.04 6.51 0.03
CA SER A 497 -14.39 6.79 -0.47
C SER A 497 -14.74 8.28 -0.52
N ASP A 498 -14.03 9.10 0.25
CA ASP A 498 -14.39 10.48 0.53
C ASP A 498 -13.47 11.51 -0.16
N ARG A 499 -12.71 11.11 -1.18
CA ARG A 499 -11.63 11.93 -1.74
C ARG A 499 -11.50 11.86 -3.25
N VAL A 500 -10.95 12.94 -3.80
CA VAL A 500 -10.48 13.01 -5.18
C VAL A 500 -8.97 13.21 -5.20
N GLN A 501 -8.29 12.69 -6.23
CA GLN A 501 -6.84 12.74 -6.41
C GLN A 501 -6.44 13.48 -7.67
N ALA A 502 -5.20 13.97 -7.68
CA ALA A 502 -4.61 14.61 -8.85
C ALA A 502 -4.73 13.77 -10.14
N GLY A 503 -5.16 14.45 -11.20
CA GLY A 503 -5.40 13.95 -12.55
C GLY A 503 -6.76 13.30 -12.78
N GLN A 504 -7.51 12.94 -11.74
CA GLN A 504 -8.90 12.50 -11.89
C GLN A 504 -9.77 13.62 -12.46
N GLN A 505 -10.83 13.27 -13.20
CA GLN A 505 -11.66 14.23 -13.91
C GLN A 505 -13.13 14.11 -13.52
N PHE A 506 -13.76 15.23 -13.22
CA PHE A 506 -15.16 15.27 -12.76
C PHE A 506 -15.96 16.34 -13.49
N VAL A 507 -17.23 16.04 -13.74
CA VAL A 507 -18.18 17.04 -14.24
C VAL A 507 -18.58 17.96 -13.08
N VAL A 508 -18.44 19.26 -13.29
CA VAL A 508 -18.85 20.30 -12.35
C VAL A 508 -20.37 20.29 -12.19
N ALA A 509 -20.86 20.08 -10.97
CA ALA A 509 -22.28 20.11 -10.62
C ALA A 509 -22.76 21.51 -10.16
N GLY A 510 -21.84 22.40 -9.80
CA GLY A 510 -22.15 23.74 -9.27
C GLY A 510 -20.95 24.39 -8.60
N ARG A 511 -21.15 25.59 -8.05
CA ARG A 511 -20.15 26.32 -7.27
C ARG A 511 -20.81 27.18 -6.20
N GLU A 512 -20.10 27.38 -5.10
CA GLU A 512 -20.53 28.25 -4.02
C GLU A 512 -19.30 28.76 -3.27
N GLY A 513 -19.03 30.08 -3.34
CA GLY A 513 -17.83 30.67 -2.76
C GLY A 513 -16.54 29.99 -3.23
N ASP A 514 -15.76 29.52 -2.26
CA ASP A 514 -14.50 28.77 -2.48
C ASP A 514 -14.71 27.29 -2.81
N TRP A 515 -15.94 26.82 -2.97
CA TRP A 515 -16.25 25.41 -3.17
C TRP A 515 -16.71 25.12 -4.59
N THR A 516 -16.23 23.99 -5.12
CA THR A 516 -16.70 23.44 -6.40
C THR A 516 -17.48 22.17 -6.12
N ALA A 517 -18.73 22.12 -6.60
CA ALA A 517 -19.51 20.89 -6.57
C ALA A 517 -19.16 20.04 -7.79
N ILE A 518 -19.07 18.74 -7.59
CA ILE A 518 -18.85 17.71 -8.62
C ILE A 518 -19.92 16.61 -8.50
N TRP A 519 -20.22 15.94 -9.61
CA TRP A 519 -20.94 14.67 -9.54
C TRP A 519 -19.96 13.57 -9.10
N TYR A 520 -20.32 12.84 -8.04
CA TYR A 520 -19.45 11.91 -7.33
C TYR A 520 -20.30 10.80 -6.68
N GLY A 521 -20.10 9.55 -7.10
CA GLY A 521 -20.72 8.36 -6.50
C GLY A 521 -22.25 8.36 -6.52
N GLY A 522 -22.88 8.74 -7.63
CA GLY A 522 -24.34 8.87 -7.71
C GLY A 522 -24.90 10.08 -6.97
N GLN A 523 -24.06 10.97 -6.45
CA GLN A 523 -24.45 12.09 -5.60
C GLN A 523 -23.69 13.38 -5.98
N LYS A 524 -24.02 14.48 -5.30
CA LYS A 524 -23.30 15.74 -5.42
C LYS A 524 -22.31 15.85 -4.25
N GLY A 525 -21.03 15.97 -4.56
CA GLY A 525 -19.97 16.21 -3.59
C GLY A 525 -19.33 17.59 -3.76
N TRP A 526 -18.71 18.13 -2.72
CA TRP A 526 -18.08 19.44 -2.70
C TRP A 526 -16.60 19.36 -2.34
N ILE A 527 -15.75 19.92 -3.20
CA ILE A 527 -14.31 20.04 -2.94
C ILE A 527 -13.95 21.48 -2.63
N TYR A 528 -13.05 21.67 -1.67
CA TYR A 528 -12.49 23.00 -1.39
C TYR A 528 -11.55 23.41 -2.53
N ASN A 529 -11.93 24.46 -3.25
CA ASN A 529 -11.27 24.91 -4.46
C ASN A 529 -11.23 26.45 -4.57
N PRO A 530 -10.60 27.13 -3.59
CA PRO A 530 -10.60 28.59 -3.49
C PRO A 530 -9.96 29.24 -4.72
N GLY A 531 -10.75 30.07 -5.42
CA GLY A 531 -10.36 30.69 -6.68
C GLY A 531 -10.03 29.71 -7.82
N GLY A 532 -10.51 28.46 -7.74
CA GLY A 532 -10.24 27.43 -8.75
C GLY A 532 -8.82 26.86 -8.71
N ARG A 533 -8.04 27.11 -7.64
CA ARG A 533 -6.61 26.78 -7.59
C ARG A 533 -6.28 25.29 -7.62
N ASN A 534 -7.23 24.44 -7.26
CA ASN A 534 -7.07 22.98 -7.17
C ASN A 534 -7.62 22.25 -8.39
N THR A 535 -8.06 22.96 -9.43
CA THR A 535 -8.59 22.37 -10.65
C THR A 535 -8.03 23.04 -11.90
N ILE A 536 -8.10 22.32 -13.02
CA ILE A 536 -7.86 22.82 -14.37
C ILE A 536 -9.04 22.41 -15.25
N PRO A 537 -9.59 23.28 -16.12
CA PRO A 537 -10.62 22.86 -17.08
C PRO A 537 -10.11 21.74 -17.99
N ALA A 538 -10.80 20.59 -18.02
CA ALA A 538 -10.46 19.46 -18.86
C ALA A 538 -11.04 19.64 -20.28
N LYS A 539 -10.35 19.07 -21.28
CA LYS A 539 -10.76 19.10 -22.69
C LYS A 539 -10.56 17.73 -23.32
N GLY A 540 -11.22 17.49 -24.45
CA GLY A 540 -11.02 16.25 -25.22
C GLY A 540 -11.69 15.01 -24.62
N VAL A 541 -12.57 15.18 -23.64
CA VAL A 541 -13.30 14.10 -22.97
C VAL A 541 -14.80 14.16 -23.27
N LYS A 542 -15.51 13.09 -22.96
CA LYS A 542 -16.97 12.99 -23.10
C LYS A 542 -17.65 13.11 -21.75
N VAL A 543 -18.78 13.80 -21.78
CA VAL A 543 -19.75 13.87 -20.68
C VAL A 543 -20.81 12.80 -20.93
N ILE A 544 -20.90 11.85 -20.01
CA ILE A 544 -21.84 10.73 -20.02
C ILE A 544 -23.06 11.09 -19.17
N LYS A 545 -24.27 10.90 -19.71
CA LYS A 545 -25.53 11.10 -18.99
C LYS A 545 -26.52 10.01 -19.31
N THR A 546 -27.37 9.65 -18.36
CA THR A 546 -28.44 8.67 -18.58
C THR A 546 -29.36 9.06 -19.74
N ARG A 547 -29.66 8.08 -20.60
CA ARG A 547 -30.58 8.24 -21.73
C ARG A 547 -32.05 8.13 -21.30
N GLY A 548 -32.33 7.29 -20.32
CA GLY A 548 -33.69 7.00 -19.83
C GLY A 548 -34.21 7.99 -18.78
N THR A 549 -35.40 7.67 -18.26
CA THR A 549 -36.07 8.42 -17.18
C THR A 549 -35.79 7.87 -15.78
N THR A 550 -34.97 6.81 -15.68
CA THR A 550 -34.48 6.21 -14.44
C THR A 550 -32.96 6.27 -14.41
N ALA A 551 -32.32 5.93 -13.29
CA ALA A 551 -30.86 5.87 -13.23
C ALA A 551 -30.31 4.82 -14.22
N ALA A 552 -29.17 5.11 -14.87
CA ALA A 552 -28.48 4.13 -15.70
C ALA A 552 -27.69 3.17 -14.79
N PRO A 553 -27.76 1.84 -15.01
CA PRO A 553 -27.00 0.89 -14.23
C PRO A 553 -25.49 1.06 -14.43
N VAL A 554 -24.72 0.80 -13.39
CA VAL A 554 -23.24 0.77 -13.42
C VAL A 554 -22.75 -0.62 -13.06
N TYR A 555 -21.56 -0.97 -13.52
CA TYR A 555 -20.99 -2.30 -13.43
C TYR A 555 -19.53 -2.23 -13.01
N GLY A 556 -19.10 -3.07 -12.06
CA GLY A 556 -17.69 -3.19 -11.69
C GLY A 556 -16.82 -3.87 -12.75
N GLN A 557 -17.45 -4.50 -13.74
CA GLN A 557 -16.82 -5.31 -14.79
C GLN A 557 -17.69 -5.33 -16.05
N ALA A 558 -17.12 -5.75 -17.19
CA ALA A 558 -17.81 -5.76 -18.47
C ALA A 558 -17.63 -7.10 -19.21
N TYR A 559 -18.33 -8.14 -18.76
CA TYR A 559 -18.38 -9.44 -19.44
C TYR A 559 -19.52 -9.53 -20.48
N PRO A 560 -19.38 -10.40 -21.50
CA PRO A 560 -20.45 -10.72 -22.45
C PRO A 560 -21.72 -11.22 -21.76
N GLU A 561 -22.86 -11.11 -22.45
CA GLU A 561 -24.12 -11.68 -21.99
C GLU A 561 -24.07 -13.21 -22.00
N ALA A 562 -24.79 -13.85 -21.09
CA ALA A 562 -24.77 -15.31 -20.95
C ALA A 562 -25.12 -16.07 -22.25
N SER A 563 -25.95 -15.49 -23.12
CA SER A 563 -26.32 -16.05 -24.42
C SER A 563 -25.23 -15.96 -25.49
N GLU A 564 -24.17 -15.17 -25.26
CA GLU A 564 -23.07 -14.94 -26.20
C GLU A 564 -21.93 -15.96 -26.02
N TYR A 565 -21.97 -16.76 -24.95
CA TYR A 565 -20.95 -17.77 -24.69
C TYR A 565 -21.19 -19.02 -25.57
N PRO A 566 -20.16 -19.52 -26.25
CA PRO A 566 -20.21 -20.80 -26.95
C PRO A 566 -20.63 -21.96 -26.04
N ALA A 567 -21.24 -22.99 -26.63
CA ALA A 567 -21.59 -24.21 -25.91
C ALA A 567 -20.35 -24.84 -25.25
N GLY A 568 -20.44 -25.13 -23.95
CA GLY A 568 -19.35 -25.70 -23.16
C GLY A 568 -18.57 -24.70 -22.31
N LEU A 569 -18.77 -23.39 -22.51
CA LEU A 569 -18.23 -22.35 -21.63
C LEU A 569 -19.30 -21.86 -20.66
N SER A 570 -18.95 -21.79 -19.37
CA SER A 570 -19.81 -21.23 -18.33
C SER A 570 -19.67 -19.71 -18.30
N PRO A 571 -20.74 -18.94 -18.51
CA PRO A 571 -20.67 -17.49 -18.50
C PRO A 571 -20.13 -16.90 -17.20
N SER A 572 -19.25 -15.91 -17.29
CA SER A 572 -18.89 -15.07 -16.15
C SER A 572 -20.10 -14.25 -15.70
N THR A 573 -20.15 -13.94 -14.40
CA THR A 573 -21.30 -13.22 -13.82
C THR A 573 -21.29 -11.76 -14.22
N GLN A 574 -22.12 -11.36 -15.20
CA GLN A 574 -22.34 -9.95 -15.54
C GLN A 574 -23.63 -9.44 -14.90
N LYS A 575 -23.53 -8.55 -13.90
CA LYS A 575 -24.69 -7.96 -13.23
C LYS A 575 -24.42 -6.50 -12.85
N PRO A 576 -25.46 -5.63 -12.89
CA PRO A 576 -25.31 -4.27 -12.40
C PRO A 576 -25.07 -4.28 -10.89
N LEU A 577 -24.31 -3.31 -10.41
CA LEU A 577 -24.22 -3.02 -8.98
C LEU A 577 -25.56 -2.47 -8.50
N THR A 578 -26.02 -2.92 -7.33
CA THR A 578 -27.32 -2.55 -6.77
C THR A 578 -27.21 -1.90 -5.40
N ALA A 579 -26.00 -1.76 -4.89
CA ALA A 579 -25.72 -0.98 -3.69
C ALA A 579 -26.27 0.44 -3.77
N ALA A 580 -26.60 1.01 -2.61
CA ALA A 580 -27.14 2.37 -2.52
C ALA A 580 -26.18 3.37 -3.18
N ASN A 581 -26.73 4.25 -4.01
CA ASN A 581 -26.02 5.26 -4.81
C ASN A 581 -25.14 4.72 -5.96
N TYR A 582 -25.10 3.41 -6.21
CA TYR A 582 -24.40 2.83 -7.37
C TYR A 582 -25.31 2.84 -8.61
N GLY A 583 -25.24 3.94 -9.34
CA GLY A 583 -25.92 4.16 -10.62
C GLY A 583 -25.67 5.59 -11.09
N ILE A 584 -26.01 5.91 -12.35
CA ILE A 584 -25.99 7.30 -12.85
C ILE A 584 -27.42 7.86 -12.78
N PRO A 585 -27.77 8.70 -11.79
CA PRO A 585 -29.12 9.24 -11.68
C PRO A 585 -29.43 10.21 -12.81
N VAL A 586 -30.73 10.35 -13.12
CA VAL A 586 -31.21 11.35 -14.08
C VAL A 586 -30.76 12.75 -13.64
N GLY A 587 -30.21 13.51 -14.59
CA GLY A 587 -29.71 14.87 -14.36
C GLY A 587 -28.25 14.96 -13.90
N GLN A 588 -27.62 13.84 -13.52
CA GLN A 588 -26.19 13.80 -13.24
C GLN A 588 -25.37 13.53 -14.50
N ALA A 589 -24.06 13.76 -14.42
CA ALA A 589 -23.16 13.56 -15.54
C ALA A 589 -21.76 13.13 -15.09
N TYR A 590 -21.13 12.25 -15.85
CA TYR A 590 -19.85 11.62 -15.51
C TYR A 590 -18.87 11.70 -16.68
N VAL A 591 -17.58 11.47 -16.43
CA VAL A 591 -16.53 11.66 -17.45
C VAL A 591 -16.10 10.32 -18.02
N ALA A 592 -16.08 10.20 -19.34
CA ALA A 592 -15.34 9.16 -20.07
C ALA A 592 -14.29 9.84 -20.94
N ASP A 593 -13.04 9.39 -20.91
CA ASP A 593 -11.97 9.91 -21.78
C ASP A 593 -11.76 9.06 -23.03
N GLN A 594 -12.23 7.81 -23.06
CA GLN A 594 -12.15 6.92 -24.21
C GLN A 594 -13.53 6.57 -24.83
N PRO A 595 -13.57 6.13 -26.11
CA PRO A 595 -14.74 5.46 -26.69
C PRO A 595 -15.15 4.21 -25.89
N PRO A 596 -16.41 3.75 -26.01
CA PRO A 596 -16.81 2.54 -25.32
C PRO A 596 -16.19 1.32 -25.99
N THR A 597 -15.75 0.35 -25.19
CA THR A 597 -15.12 -0.89 -25.65
C THR A 597 -16.10 -2.07 -25.57
N PRO A 598 -16.00 -3.07 -26.47
CA PRO A 598 -16.77 -4.30 -26.34
C PRO A 598 -16.50 -5.01 -25.01
N ALA A 599 -17.52 -5.66 -24.47
CA ALA A 599 -17.33 -6.60 -23.38
C ALA A 599 -16.52 -7.82 -23.84
N ASP A 600 -15.73 -8.39 -22.96
CA ASP A 600 -14.96 -9.60 -23.26
C ASP A 600 -14.70 -10.46 -22.02
N ASP A 601 -14.38 -11.73 -22.27
CA ASP A 601 -14.00 -12.71 -21.25
C ASP A 601 -12.96 -13.68 -21.83
N TYR A 602 -12.21 -14.32 -20.95
CA TYR A 602 -11.12 -15.22 -21.31
C TYR A 602 -11.15 -16.51 -20.49
N PHE A 603 -11.15 -17.64 -21.18
CA PHE A 603 -11.10 -18.96 -20.58
C PHE A 603 -9.76 -19.62 -20.83
N LYS A 604 -8.97 -19.81 -19.77
CA LYS A 604 -7.71 -20.57 -19.81
C LYS A 604 -7.90 -21.98 -20.40
N SER A 605 -9.06 -22.60 -20.15
CA SER A 605 -9.40 -23.94 -20.62
C SER A 605 -9.77 -23.90 -22.11
N GLY A 606 -8.77 -23.97 -22.97
CA GLY A 606 -8.92 -23.94 -24.43
C GLY A 606 -8.41 -22.65 -25.08
N GLY A 607 -8.19 -21.61 -24.29
CA GLY A 607 -7.60 -20.35 -24.73
C GLY A 607 -8.60 -19.43 -25.44
N GLU A 608 -9.90 -19.68 -25.28
CA GLU A 608 -10.96 -18.94 -25.94
C GLU A 608 -11.14 -17.54 -25.35
N VAL A 609 -11.25 -16.56 -26.25
CA VAL A 609 -11.71 -15.21 -25.96
C VAL A 609 -13.15 -15.09 -26.45
N VAL A 610 -14.04 -14.66 -25.57
CA VAL A 610 -15.45 -14.40 -25.90
C VAL A 610 -15.63 -12.89 -25.95
N THR A 611 -15.97 -12.35 -27.11
CA THR A 611 -16.27 -10.91 -27.27
C THR A 611 -17.78 -10.72 -27.38
N GLY A 612 -18.33 -9.88 -26.51
CA GLY A 612 -19.74 -9.54 -26.47
C GLY A 612 -20.10 -8.40 -27.43
N SER A 613 -21.37 -8.33 -27.80
CA SER A 613 -21.93 -7.29 -28.66
C SER A 613 -22.19 -5.97 -27.94
N ARG A 614 -22.31 -6.00 -26.60
CA ARG A 614 -22.46 -4.79 -25.80
C ARG A 614 -21.12 -4.07 -25.65
N THR A 615 -21.17 -2.74 -25.73
CA THR A 615 -20.02 -1.88 -25.47
C THR A 615 -20.23 -1.04 -24.21
N TYR A 616 -19.17 -0.83 -23.44
CA TYR A 616 -19.19 -0.15 -22.16
C TYR A 616 -18.24 1.06 -22.17
N TYR A 617 -18.67 2.18 -21.62
CA TYR A 617 -17.77 3.27 -21.26
C TYR A 617 -17.14 2.96 -19.92
N GLN A 618 -15.83 3.12 -19.81
CA GLN A 618 -15.21 3.39 -18.51
C GLN A 618 -15.47 4.85 -18.14
N VAL A 619 -15.94 5.10 -16.91
CA VAL A 619 -16.19 6.45 -16.41
C VAL A 619 -15.57 6.66 -15.04
N GLN A 620 -15.08 7.87 -14.77
CA GLN A 620 -14.81 8.32 -13.41
C GLN A 620 -16.14 8.47 -12.68
N PHE A 621 -16.37 7.68 -11.62
CA PHE A 621 -17.65 7.64 -10.91
C PHE A 621 -17.58 8.26 -9.52
N ASN A 622 -16.65 7.79 -8.69
CA ASN A 622 -16.30 8.35 -7.39
C ASN A 622 -14.77 8.53 -7.38
N HIS A 623 -14.08 8.05 -6.35
CA HIS A 623 -12.63 7.88 -6.37
C HIS A 623 -12.13 6.86 -7.42
N ARG A 624 -13.02 6.04 -7.98
CA ARG A 624 -12.72 4.92 -8.87
C ARG A 624 -13.27 5.11 -10.27
N THR A 625 -12.78 4.27 -11.17
CA THR A 625 -13.39 4.03 -12.48
C THR A 625 -14.51 2.99 -12.37
N ILE A 626 -15.48 3.00 -13.29
CA ILE A 626 -16.55 2.00 -13.36
C ILE A 626 -17.04 1.86 -14.81
N TYR A 627 -17.79 0.80 -15.11
CA TYR A 627 -18.38 0.60 -16.43
C TYR A 627 -19.86 1.01 -16.48
N VAL A 628 -20.26 1.60 -17.60
CA VAL A 628 -21.66 1.84 -17.94
C VAL A 628 -21.93 1.41 -19.38
N ASN A 629 -23.01 0.65 -19.57
CA ASN A 629 -23.41 0.20 -20.88
C ASN A 629 -23.75 1.41 -21.77
N SER A 630 -23.08 1.49 -22.92
CA SER A 630 -23.22 2.59 -23.87
C SER A 630 -24.65 2.81 -24.40
N ALA A 631 -25.49 1.77 -24.39
CA ALA A 631 -26.90 1.87 -24.78
C ALA A 631 -27.73 2.69 -23.77
N ASP A 632 -27.37 2.65 -22.49
CA ASP A 632 -28.13 3.26 -21.39
C ASP A 632 -27.80 4.74 -21.18
N VAL A 633 -26.80 5.24 -21.91
CA VAL A 633 -26.28 6.61 -21.76
C VAL A 633 -26.15 7.33 -23.10
N THR A 634 -26.09 8.65 -23.00
CA THR A 634 -25.63 9.57 -24.04
C THR A 634 -24.19 9.97 -23.73
N ALA A 635 -23.41 10.25 -24.77
CA ALA A 635 -22.04 10.71 -24.63
C ALA A 635 -21.83 11.92 -25.53
N THR A 636 -21.58 13.10 -24.94
CA THR A 636 -21.35 14.34 -25.69
C THR A 636 -19.98 14.90 -25.36
N PRO A 637 -19.23 15.47 -26.32
CA PRO A 637 -17.97 16.14 -26.02
C PRO A 637 -18.14 17.20 -24.93
N ALA A 638 -17.17 17.29 -24.01
CA ALA A 638 -17.11 18.35 -23.02
C ALA A 638 -16.87 19.71 -23.71
N CYS A 639 -17.64 20.72 -23.29
CA CYS A 639 -17.59 22.09 -23.84
C CYS A 639 -16.48 22.94 -23.24
#